data_AF-A0A7Y0DY03-F1
#
_entry.id   AF-A0A7Y0DY03-F1
#
_cell.length_a   1.000
_cell.length_b   1.000
_cell.length_c   1.000
_cell.angle_alpha   90.00
_cell.angle_beta   90.00
_cell.angle_gamma   90.00
#
_symmetry.space_group_name_H-M   'P 1'
#
loop_
_entity.id
_entity.type
_entity.pdbx_description
1 polymer ?
#
loop_
_entity_poly.entity_id
_entity_poly.type
_entity_poly.pdbx_seq_one_letter_code
_entity_poly.pdbx_strand_id
1 'polypeptide(L)'
;MTGSLIGSIILWLIVAIIAIVVVVYLLNWLYHRSTKEVAFVRTGLGGEKVVINGGALVLPIVHEVTPVNLNVVRIPITRTKEQAVITRDRMRVDIEAEFFVRVVQKKDAVAAAASTLGRRTLDADGLSGLLSGKFIGALRSVAAERTLDEMHEKRGDFVATVEERAASALAQNGLELESVAITDLDQTHLEFFDPSNRFDAEGLTQLIETIEARRKLRNDIEQSSMLAIRARNLEAERETLKLEQESEDARLAQQRAIEALRAQQRAEILRTQVSNESEAEKARIASQQETRSFEIERRRALEEAEIKAHEEIERARIAQERALRHEQIQQRHDIESAEITANEDVERARILSQRQLREAQIIAEEETETREIARGKQLDTARIAAQKDTDTARIALDQVLDKARIERDRQLRAQQIAQRQSIEEAEIAAREEVERSRIASDRGLEEARIIQQRDLRRLDVEREMAIELAEIAGRIEVLKKSAEEAASQTETEGAKAKAIAAAEKVTTVRETEIAERLAAVDRLIAAKDADTARIAAEADKLTAAVAAEAQRLRNEAENILSEDARAGRLREKMIDRLEGIVRESVRPMEKIEGIKILHVDGLTGGSGGGSRSPTDEVIESALRYRAQAPLIDEMMKEIGIENAGVSKMGDIFRSAKDAASLAKDVANKGGSNSGTGKEVAAPKKSEDS
;
A
#
# COMPACT_ATOMS: atom_id res chain seq x y z
N MET A 1 66.75 -31.62 -72.09
CA MET A 1 66.74 -32.15 -70.70
C MET A 1 66.22 -33.58 -70.75
N THR A 2 66.72 -34.50 -69.92
CA THR A 2 66.22 -35.89 -69.88
C THR A 2 64.87 -35.95 -69.15
N GLY A 3 64.00 -36.89 -69.50
CA GLY A 3 62.69 -37.06 -68.85
C GLY A 3 62.78 -37.30 -67.33
N SER A 4 63.87 -37.92 -66.87
CA SER A 4 64.18 -38.11 -65.44
C SER A 4 64.39 -36.78 -64.69
N LEU A 5 65.10 -35.82 -65.29
CA LEU A 5 65.30 -34.48 -64.71
C LEU A 5 63.99 -33.68 -64.63
N ILE A 6 63.12 -33.82 -65.62
CA ILE A 6 61.79 -33.20 -65.62
C ILE A 6 60.91 -33.83 -64.54
N GLY A 7 60.94 -35.16 -64.41
CA GLY A 7 60.18 -35.90 -63.38
C GLY A 7 60.59 -35.57 -61.94
N SER A 8 61.90 -35.41 -61.66
CA SER A 8 62.36 -35.04 -60.31
C SER A 8 62.03 -33.60 -59.93
N ILE A 9 62.08 -32.65 -60.88
CA ILE A 9 61.63 -31.27 -60.69
C ILE A 9 60.12 -31.23 -60.40
N ILE A 10 59.31 -31.99 -61.15
CA ILE A 10 57.86 -32.10 -60.90
C ILE A 10 57.58 -32.70 -59.52
N LEU A 11 58.29 -33.75 -59.11
CA LEU A 11 58.13 -34.35 -57.77
C LEU A 11 58.41 -33.35 -56.66
N TRP A 12 59.53 -32.62 -56.72
CA TRP A 12 59.86 -31.59 -55.73
C TRP A 12 58.86 -30.44 -55.72
N LEU A 13 58.33 -30.05 -56.88
CA LEU A 13 57.29 -29.02 -57.00
C LEU A 13 55.96 -29.50 -56.39
N ILE A 14 55.56 -30.75 -56.58
CA ILE A 14 54.39 -31.36 -55.91
C ILE A 14 54.60 -31.41 -54.39
N VAL A 15 55.76 -31.84 -53.91
CA VAL A 15 56.09 -31.88 -52.48
C VAL A 15 56.07 -30.46 -51.87
N ALA A 16 56.61 -29.46 -52.57
CA ALA A 16 56.56 -28.07 -52.13
C ALA A 16 55.12 -27.53 -52.06
N ILE A 17 54.27 -27.84 -53.05
CA ILE A 17 52.84 -27.47 -53.03
C ILE A 17 52.12 -28.14 -51.87
N ILE A 18 52.33 -29.45 -51.64
CA ILE A 18 51.72 -30.17 -50.52
C ILE A 18 52.18 -29.57 -49.19
N ALA A 19 53.47 -29.25 -49.03
CA ALA A 19 53.99 -28.60 -47.83
C ALA A 19 53.34 -27.23 -47.60
N ILE A 20 53.18 -26.42 -48.64
CA ILE A 20 52.48 -25.13 -48.56
C ILE A 20 51.01 -25.32 -48.16
N VAL A 21 50.29 -26.27 -48.76
CA VAL A 21 48.89 -26.57 -48.42
C VAL A 21 48.76 -27.03 -46.96
N VAL A 22 49.66 -27.91 -46.49
CA VAL A 22 49.69 -28.36 -45.09
C VAL A 22 49.97 -27.19 -44.15
N VAL A 23 50.94 -26.31 -44.46
CA VAL A 23 51.25 -25.12 -43.65
C VAL A 23 50.09 -24.12 -43.63
N VAL A 24 49.42 -23.88 -44.75
CA VAL A 24 48.24 -23.01 -44.82
C VAL A 24 47.07 -23.61 -44.04
N TYR A 25 46.85 -24.91 -44.13
CA TYR A 25 45.84 -25.62 -43.33
C TYR A 25 46.14 -25.53 -41.83
N LEU A 26 47.40 -25.76 -41.42
CA LEU A 26 47.84 -25.62 -40.03
C LEU A 26 47.65 -24.18 -39.53
N LEU A 27 48.08 -23.18 -40.30
CA LEU A 27 47.89 -21.77 -39.94
C LEU A 27 46.41 -21.41 -39.82
N ASN A 28 45.54 -21.89 -40.71
CA ASN A 28 44.10 -21.66 -40.60
C ASN A 28 43.48 -22.36 -39.38
N TRP A 29 43.98 -23.54 -39.00
CA TRP A 29 43.52 -24.29 -37.82
C TRP A 29 44.01 -23.67 -36.50
N LEU A 30 45.23 -23.13 -36.46
CA LEU A 30 45.84 -22.53 -35.26
C LEU A 30 45.47 -21.05 -35.08
N TYR A 31 45.12 -20.31 -36.13
CA TYR A 31 44.94 -18.86 -36.07
C TYR A 31 43.52 -18.45 -35.65
N HIS A 32 43.32 -18.25 -34.35
CA HIS A 32 42.06 -17.73 -33.81
C HIS A 32 42.00 -16.20 -33.97
N ARG A 33 40.86 -15.70 -34.44
CA ARG A 33 40.58 -14.26 -34.63
C ARG A 33 39.62 -13.75 -33.55
N SER A 34 39.84 -12.51 -33.10
CA SER A 34 38.88 -11.74 -32.29
C SER A 34 38.08 -10.83 -33.21
N THR A 35 36.78 -10.65 -32.94
CA THR A 35 35.95 -9.64 -33.61
C THR A 35 36.01 -8.32 -32.84
N LYS A 36 35.27 -7.29 -33.31
CA LYS A 36 35.06 -6.05 -32.52
C LYS A 36 34.19 -6.27 -31.28
N GLU A 37 33.41 -7.34 -31.28
CA GLU A 37 32.41 -7.68 -30.26
C GLU A 37 32.97 -8.63 -29.20
N VAL A 38 33.96 -9.46 -29.56
CA VAL A 38 34.53 -10.49 -28.69
C VAL A 38 36.05 -10.46 -28.76
N ALA A 39 36.67 -10.05 -27.65
CA ALA A 39 38.10 -10.27 -27.38
C ALA A 39 38.32 -11.72 -26.90
N PHE A 40 39.57 -12.17 -26.89
CA PHE A 40 39.91 -13.39 -26.17
C PHE A 40 41.25 -13.28 -25.47
N VAL A 41 41.37 -14.02 -24.37
CA VAL A 41 42.60 -14.20 -23.62
C VAL A 41 43.09 -15.62 -23.84
N ARG A 42 44.33 -15.74 -24.29
CA ARG A 42 45.01 -17.02 -24.51
C ARG A 42 45.98 -17.28 -23.37
N THR A 43 45.71 -18.28 -22.54
CA THR A 43 46.55 -18.72 -21.42
C THR A 43 47.33 -19.99 -21.81
N GLY A 44 48.31 -20.40 -21.00
CA GLY A 44 49.11 -21.62 -21.23
C GLY A 44 50.57 -21.34 -21.59
N LEU A 45 51.14 -22.13 -22.52
CA LEU A 45 52.56 -22.08 -22.87
C LEU A 45 52.99 -20.68 -23.38
N GLY A 46 54.02 -20.12 -22.74
CA GLY A 46 54.48 -18.75 -23.04
C GLY A 46 53.60 -17.64 -22.45
N GLY A 47 52.73 -17.97 -21.47
CA GLY A 47 52.02 -17.00 -20.65
C GLY A 47 50.73 -16.45 -21.26
N GLU A 48 50.07 -15.60 -20.48
CA GLU A 48 48.83 -14.94 -20.87
C GLU A 48 49.06 -13.95 -22.02
N LYS A 49 48.19 -14.01 -23.03
CA LYS A 49 48.18 -13.05 -24.14
C LYS A 49 46.75 -12.62 -24.47
N VAL A 50 46.47 -11.36 -24.19
CA VAL A 50 45.21 -10.68 -24.52
C VAL A 50 45.19 -10.26 -25.99
N VAL A 51 44.12 -10.58 -26.72
CA VAL A 51 43.92 -10.24 -28.13
C VAL A 51 42.63 -9.43 -28.29
N ILE A 52 42.77 -8.18 -28.73
CA ILE A 52 41.69 -7.24 -29.02
C ILE A 52 41.86 -6.82 -30.49
N ASN A 53 40.80 -6.91 -31.30
CA ASN A 53 40.80 -6.50 -32.72
C ASN A 53 41.96 -7.06 -33.58
N GLY A 54 42.34 -8.32 -33.34
CA GLY A 54 43.39 -9.01 -34.09
C GLY A 54 43.22 -10.54 -34.12
N GLY A 55 44.33 -11.26 -34.10
CA GLY A 55 44.33 -12.72 -33.97
C GLY A 55 45.65 -13.23 -33.40
N ALA A 56 45.64 -14.48 -32.94
CA ALA A 56 46.83 -15.13 -32.40
C ALA A 56 46.85 -16.62 -32.77
N LEU A 57 48.06 -17.18 -32.83
CA LEU A 57 48.27 -18.61 -32.93
C LEU A 57 47.99 -19.26 -31.57
N VAL A 58 46.94 -20.08 -31.55
CA VAL A 58 46.50 -20.92 -30.45
C VAL A 58 46.89 -22.36 -30.79
N LEU A 59 47.41 -23.10 -29.82
CA LEU A 59 47.81 -24.50 -29.98
C LEU A 59 46.86 -25.30 -29.10
N PRO A 60 45.90 -26.06 -29.66
CA PRO A 60 44.79 -26.63 -28.87
C PRO A 60 45.20 -27.53 -27.69
N ILE A 61 46.44 -28.03 -27.68
CA ILE A 61 46.96 -28.95 -26.66
C ILE A 61 47.58 -28.19 -25.47
N VAL A 62 48.09 -26.97 -25.68
CA VAL A 62 48.90 -26.23 -24.68
C VAL A 62 48.43 -24.79 -24.43
N HIS A 63 47.36 -24.36 -25.10
CA HIS A 63 46.74 -23.04 -24.92
C HIS A 63 45.23 -23.19 -24.72
N GLU A 64 44.71 -22.54 -23.67
CA GLU A 64 43.26 -22.34 -23.47
C GLU A 64 42.86 -20.96 -23.99
N VAL A 65 41.63 -20.82 -24.46
CA VAL A 65 41.06 -19.58 -25.00
C VAL A 65 39.81 -19.21 -24.23
N THR A 66 39.89 -18.14 -23.46
CA THR A 66 38.74 -17.57 -22.75
C THR A 66 38.18 -16.39 -23.56
N PRO A 67 37.00 -16.52 -24.18
CA PRO A 67 36.35 -15.41 -24.86
C PRO A 67 35.80 -14.39 -23.85
N VAL A 68 35.87 -13.11 -24.22
CA VAL A 68 35.42 -11.97 -23.41
C VAL A 68 34.54 -11.06 -24.28
N ASN A 69 33.31 -10.84 -23.84
CA ASN A 69 32.37 -9.95 -24.51
C ASN A 69 32.79 -8.47 -24.34
N LEU A 70 32.80 -7.70 -25.43
CA LEU A 70 33.06 -6.26 -25.45
C LEU A 70 31.79 -5.43 -25.69
N ASN A 71 30.65 -6.07 -26.02
CA ASN A 71 29.38 -5.39 -26.21
C ASN A 71 28.79 -4.91 -24.88
N VAL A 72 27.87 -3.95 -24.98
CA VAL A 72 27.11 -3.44 -23.85
C VAL A 72 26.08 -4.50 -23.41
N VAL A 73 26.14 -4.89 -22.14
CA VAL A 73 25.17 -5.77 -21.49
C VAL A 73 24.30 -4.94 -20.56
N ARG A 74 22.98 -5.10 -20.69
CA ARG A 74 21.98 -4.45 -19.86
C ARG A 74 21.64 -5.33 -18.66
N ILE A 75 21.83 -4.82 -17.46
CA ILE A 75 21.57 -5.53 -16.20
C ILE A 75 20.40 -4.83 -15.49
N PRO A 76 19.17 -5.38 -15.56
CA PRO A 76 18.02 -4.84 -14.85
C PRO A 76 18.09 -5.21 -13.37
N ILE A 77 17.85 -4.22 -12.51
CA ILE A 77 17.80 -4.34 -11.06
C ILE A 77 16.46 -3.77 -10.60
N THR A 78 15.56 -4.67 -10.18
CA THR A 78 14.29 -4.30 -9.54
C THR A 78 14.41 -4.47 -8.02
N ARG A 79 13.84 -3.50 -7.29
CA ARG A 79 13.79 -3.43 -5.83
C ARG A 79 12.43 -2.88 -5.44
N THR A 80 11.43 -3.75 -5.33
CA THR A 80 10.04 -3.38 -5.03
C THR A 80 9.54 -4.08 -3.76
N LYS A 81 8.46 -3.59 -3.16
CA LYS A 81 7.74 -4.23 -2.04
C LYS A 81 8.67 -4.57 -0.86
N GLU A 82 8.75 -5.84 -0.46
CA GLU A 82 9.57 -6.30 0.66
C GLU A 82 11.08 -6.15 0.39
N GLN A 83 11.50 -5.97 -0.87
CA GLN A 83 12.89 -5.75 -1.26
C GLN A 83 13.23 -4.27 -1.59
N ALA A 84 12.27 -3.36 -1.42
CA ALA A 84 12.43 -1.91 -1.61
C ALA A 84 13.66 -1.34 -0.86
N VAL A 85 14.24 -0.27 -1.40
CA VAL A 85 15.31 0.45 -0.69
C VAL A 85 14.71 1.35 0.39
N ILE A 86 15.49 1.64 1.43
CA ILE A 86 15.09 2.53 2.53
C ILE A 86 15.92 3.80 2.42
N THR A 87 15.25 4.95 2.43
CA THR A 87 15.85 6.28 2.34
C THR A 87 16.26 6.83 3.71
N ARG A 88 16.89 8.01 3.71
CA ARG A 88 17.32 8.71 4.93
C ARG A 88 16.15 9.00 5.89
N ASP A 89 15.00 9.38 5.34
CA ASP A 89 13.73 9.66 5.99
C ASP A 89 12.91 8.39 6.30
N ARG A 90 13.54 7.21 6.29
CA ARG A 90 12.91 5.90 6.63
C ARG A 90 11.79 5.47 5.68
N MET A 91 11.61 6.15 4.55
CA MET A 91 10.63 5.75 3.55
C MET A 91 11.13 4.54 2.76
N ARG A 92 10.22 3.59 2.51
CA ARG A 92 10.44 2.51 1.56
C ARG A 92 10.14 3.01 0.15
N VAL A 93 11.06 2.76 -0.77
CA VAL A 93 11.01 3.25 -2.15
C VAL A 93 11.23 2.09 -3.10
N ASP A 94 10.25 1.90 -3.98
CA ASP A 94 10.29 0.94 -5.08
C ASP A 94 11.12 1.55 -6.21
N ILE A 95 12.16 0.85 -6.67
CA ILE A 95 13.07 1.33 -7.71
C ILE A 95 13.29 0.25 -8.77
N GLU A 96 13.13 0.64 -10.03
CA GLU A 96 13.56 -0.13 -11.19
C GLU A 96 14.69 0.61 -11.91
N ALA A 97 15.87 0.00 -11.99
CA ALA A 97 17.05 0.59 -12.61
C ALA A 97 17.74 -0.39 -13.56
N GLU A 98 18.25 0.12 -14.68
CA GLU A 98 18.99 -0.63 -15.69
C GLU A 98 20.43 -0.10 -15.77
N PHE A 99 21.39 -0.99 -15.52
CA PHE A 99 22.82 -0.69 -15.57
C PHE A 99 23.38 -1.18 -16.92
N PHE A 100 23.98 -0.28 -17.69
CA PHE A 100 24.61 -0.61 -18.97
C PHE A 100 26.11 -0.80 -18.76
N VAL A 101 26.59 -2.04 -18.90
CA VAL A 101 27.93 -2.45 -18.47
C VAL A 101 28.66 -3.10 -19.65
N ARG A 102 29.97 -2.81 -19.79
CA ARG A 102 30.82 -3.48 -20.78
C ARG A 102 32.25 -3.67 -20.26
N VAL A 103 33.05 -4.48 -20.95
CA VAL A 103 34.48 -4.64 -20.64
C VAL A 103 35.27 -3.50 -21.29
N VAL A 104 36.17 -2.87 -20.52
CA VAL A 104 37.03 -1.81 -21.06
C VAL A 104 37.96 -2.40 -22.11
N GLN A 105 38.10 -1.75 -23.28
CA GLN A 105 39.00 -2.18 -24.37
C GLN A 105 40.50 -1.91 -24.09
N LYS A 106 40.96 -2.23 -22.88
CA LYS A 106 42.36 -2.20 -22.44
C LYS A 106 42.82 -3.61 -22.11
N LYS A 107 44.09 -3.94 -22.37
CA LYS A 107 44.63 -5.29 -22.17
C LYS A 107 44.42 -5.78 -20.73
N ASP A 108 44.78 -4.96 -19.76
CA ASP A 108 44.72 -5.30 -18.32
C ASP A 108 43.27 -5.51 -17.84
N ALA A 109 42.32 -4.76 -18.41
CA ALA A 109 40.90 -4.90 -18.09
C ALA A 109 40.28 -6.17 -18.72
N VAL A 110 40.63 -6.49 -19.97
CA VAL A 110 40.20 -7.75 -20.61
C VAL A 110 40.82 -8.97 -19.90
N ALA A 111 42.05 -8.87 -19.39
CA ALA A 111 42.69 -9.88 -18.54
C ALA A 111 41.93 -10.07 -17.21
N ALA A 112 41.61 -8.97 -16.52
CA ALA A 112 40.81 -9.00 -15.29
C ALA A 112 39.40 -9.58 -15.52
N ALA A 113 38.75 -9.24 -16.63
CA ALA A 113 37.44 -9.79 -16.99
C ALA A 113 37.53 -11.29 -17.35
N ALA A 114 38.55 -11.71 -18.09
CA ALA A 114 38.76 -13.12 -18.43
C ALA A 114 39.03 -14.00 -17.20
N SER A 115 39.76 -13.49 -16.22
CA SER A 115 40.10 -14.22 -14.99
C SER A 115 38.97 -14.23 -13.96
N THR A 116 38.19 -13.15 -13.82
CA THR A 116 37.12 -13.05 -12.81
C THR A 116 35.74 -13.51 -13.31
N LEU A 117 35.42 -13.28 -14.58
CA LEU A 117 34.11 -13.57 -15.18
C LEU A 117 34.21 -14.67 -16.24
N GLY A 118 35.31 -14.67 -17.01
CA GLY A 118 35.58 -15.61 -18.09
C GLY A 118 34.42 -15.71 -19.08
N ARG A 119 33.96 -16.93 -19.34
CA ARG A 119 32.86 -17.22 -20.28
C ARG A 119 31.52 -16.59 -19.87
N ARG A 120 31.34 -16.21 -18.59
CA ARG A 120 30.11 -15.56 -18.10
C ARG A 120 29.92 -14.15 -18.67
N THR A 121 30.95 -13.54 -19.27
CA THR A 121 30.80 -12.26 -19.98
C THR A 121 29.89 -12.36 -21.21
N LEU A 122 29.74 -13.57 -21.79
CA LEU A 122 28.84 -13.85 -22.91
C LEU A 122 27.40 -14.16 -22.47
N ASP A 123 27.16 -14.33 -21.17
CA ASP A 123 25.89 -14.75 -20.59
C ASP A 123 25.32 -13.61 -19.72
N ALA A 124 24.23 -12.99 -20.16
CA ALA A 124 23.63 -11.85 -19.49
C ALA A 124 23.11 -12.20 -18.08
N ASP A 125 22.49 -13.37 -17.91
CA ASP A 125 21.92 -13.81 -16.63
C ASP A 125 23.03 -14.22 -15.67
N GLY A 126 24.02 -14.98 -16.16
CA GLY A 126 25.21 -15.37 -15.41
C GLY A 126 26.09 -14.19 -14.98
N LEU A 127 26.11 -13.09 -15.74
CA LEU A 127 26.77 -11.83 -15.37
C LEU A 127 25.92 -11.01 -14.38
N SER A 128 24.61 -10.89 -14.65
CA SER A 128 23.65 -10.20 -13.79
C SER A 128 23.68 -10.72 -12.36
N GLY A 129 23.64 -12.05 -12.17
CA GLY A 129 23.68 -12.67 -10.84
C GLY A 129 24.95 -12.36 -10.03
N LEU A 130 26.10 -12.13 -10.69
CA LEU A 130 27.35 -11.75 -9.99
C LEU A 130 27.41 -10.27 -9.64
N LEU A 131 26.88 -9.40 -10.50
CA LEU A 131 27.00 -7.95 -10.34
C LEU A 131 25.83 -7.31 -9.60
N SER A 132 24.66 -7.95 -9.58
CA SER A 132 23.45 -7.46 -8.91
C SER A 132 23.72 -7.02 -7.47
N GLY A 133 24.44 -7.83 -6.68
CA GLY A 133 24.79 -7.48 -5.30
C GLY A 133 25.57 -6.17 -5.17
N LYS A 134 26.48 -5.88 -6.12
CA LYS A 134 27.25 -4.62 -6.16
C LYS A 134 26.34 -3.42 -6.48
N PHE A 135 25.45 -3.55 -7.46
CA PHE A 135 24.51 -2.49 -7.84
C PHE A 135 23.45 -2.21 -6.77
N ILE A 136 22.88 -3.25 -6.15
CA ILE A 136 21.96 -3.12 -5.02
C ILE A 136 22.66 -2.43 -3.84
N GLY A 137 23.93 -2.75 -3.60
CA GLY A 137 24.77 -2.07 -2.61
C GLY A 137 24.93 -0.58 -2.90
N ALA A 138 25.25 -0.20 -4.14
CA ALA A 138 25.36 1.20 -4.56
C ALA A 138 24.02 1.95 -4.41
N LEU A 139 22.92 1.41 -4.96
CA LEU A 139 21.57 1.99 -4.86
C LEU A 139 21.15 2.22 -3.40
N ARG A 140 21.26 1.19 -2.55
CA ARG A 140 20.90 1.29 -1.13
C ARG A 140 21.77 2.30 -0.39
N SER A 141 23.07 2.37 -0.73
CA SER A 141 24.01 3.28 -0.07
C SER A 141 23.75 4.74 -0.41
N VAL A 142 23.36 5.07 -1.65
CA VAL A 142 22.98 6.45 -2.02
C VAL A 142 21.58 6.79 -1.50
N ALA A 143 20.62 5.85 -1.58
CA ALA A 143 19.27 6.07 -1.09
C ALA A 143 19.25 6.40 0.42
N ALA A 144 20.04 5.71 1.22
CA ALA A 144 20.14 5.95 2.67
C ALA A 144 20.67 7.35 3.07
N GLU A 145 21.24 8.12 2.11
CA GLU A 145 21.76 9.47 2.35
C GLU A 145 20.79 10.59 1.92
N ARG A 146 19.80 10.28 1.08
CA ARG A 146 18.82 11.23 0.49
C ARG A 146 17.41 10.96 1.02
N THR A 147 16.54 11.95 0.95
CA THR A 147 15.09 11.75 1.21
C THR A 147 14.35 11.29 -0.05
N LEU A 148 13.13 10.79 0.11
CA LEU A 148 12.26 10.44 -1.03
C LEU A 148 12.06 11.65 -1.97
N ASP A 149 11.72 12.82 -1.41
CA ASP A 149 11.52 14.06 -2.18
C ASP A 149 12.79 14.46 -2.97
N GLU A 150 13.98 14.35 -2.37
CA GLU A 150 15.24 14.63 -3.07
C GLU A 150 15.51 13.66 -4.22
N MET A 151 15.11 12.39 -4.09
CA MET A 151 15.29 11.37 -5.13
C MET A 151 14.34 11.57 -6.32
N HIS A 152 13.14 12.11 -6.09
CA HIS A 152 12.23 12.52 -7.16
C HIS A 152 12.65 13.85 -7.80
N GLU A 153 12.82 14.92 -7.02
CA GLU A 153 13.10 16.27 -7.55
C GLU A 153 14.50 16.39 -8.17
N LYS A 154 15.51 15.78 -7.55
CA LYS A 154 16.92 15.83 -7.99
C LYS A 154 17.39 14.47 -8.52
N ARG A 155 16.53 13.81 -9.29
CA ARG A 155 16.79 12.49 -9.89
C ARG A 155 18.14 12.40 -10.62
N GLY A 156 18.56 13.47 -11.30
CA GLY A 156 19.86 13.53 -11.99
C GLY A 156 21.06 13.40 -11.03
N ASP A 157 21.05 14.12 -9.91
CA ASP A 157 22.09 14.05 -8.89
C ASP A 157 22.14 12.67 -8.22
N PHE A 158 20.97 12.05 -8.01
CA PHE A 158 20.88 10.68 -7.50
C PHE A 158 21.51 9.68 -8.49
N VAL A 159 21.13 9.72 -9.77
CA VAL A 159 21.70 8.85 -10.82
C VAL A 159 23.22 9.02 -10.92
N ALA A 160 23.73 10.26 -10.95
CA ALA A 160 25.17 10.50 -11.03
C ALA A 160 25.94 9.94 -9.82
N THR A 161 25.39 10.07 -8.60
CA THR A 161 26.00 9.51 -7.38
C THR A 161 25.97 7.98 -7.38
N VAL A 162 24.89 7.37 -7.91
CA VAL A 162 24.78 5.91 -8.07
C VAL A 162 25.78 5.41 -9.11
N GLU A 163 25.94 6.12 -10.23
CA GLU A 163 26.89 5.81 -11.30
C GLU A 163 28.34 5.82 -10.78
N GLU A 164 28.74 6.86 -10.04
CA GLU A 164 30.08 6.97 -9.44
C GLU A 164 30.39 5.78 -8.51
N ARG A 165 29.47 5.47 -7.58
CA ARG A 165 29.66 4.34 -6.64
C ARG A 165 29.67 3.00 -7.37
N ALA A 166 28.78 2.78 -8.33
CA ALA A 166 28.71 1.55 -9.11
C ALA A 166 29.95 1.34 -10.01
N ALA A 167 30.45 2.39 -10.66
CA ALA A 167 31.64 2.34 -11.51
C ALA A 167 32.88 1.91 -10.71
N SER A 168 33.06 2.44 -9.49
CA SER A 168 34.17 2.07 -8.60
C SER A 168 34.20 0.57 -8.27
N ALA A 169 33.02 -0.06 -8.12
CA ALA A 169 32.88 -1.47 -7.80
C ALA A 169 33.07 -2.39 -9.03
N LEU A 170 32.95 -1.86 -10.25
CA LEU A 170 33.12 -2.58 -11.52
C LEU A 170 34.58 -2.59 -12.01
N ALA A 171 35.31 -1.50 -11.80
CA ALA A 171 36.68 -1.33 -12.28
C ALA A 171 37.64 -2.47 -11.87
N GLN A 172 37.45 -3.04 -10.68
CA GLN A 172 38.22 -4.19 -10.17
C GLN A 172 38.11 -5.45 -11.04
N ASN A 173 36.99 -5.61 -11.76
CA ASN A 173 36.71 -6.77 -12.62
C ASN A 173 37.02 -6.46 -14.11
N GLY A 174 37.64 -5.31 -14.42
CA GLY A 174 37.88 -4.87 -15.80
C GLY A 174 36.62 -4.38 -16.54
N LEU A 175 35.53 -4.13 -15.81
CA LEU A 175 34.27 -3.62 -16.33
C LEU A 175 34.19 -2.10 -16.18
N GLU A 176 33.58 -1.43 -17.15
CA GLU A 176 33.11 -0.05 -17.04
C GLU A 176 31.58 0.02 -17.11
N LEU A 177 31.04 1.00 -16.40
CA LEU A 177 29.66 1.42 -16.48
C LEU A 177 29.56 2.46 -17.61
N GLU A 178 28.69 2.24 -18.58
CA GLU A 178 28.44 3.17 -19.68
C GLU A 178 27.36 4.18 -19.31
N SER A 179 26.33 3.75 -18.57
CA SER A 179 25.30 4.62 -17.98
C SER A 179 24.43 3.84 -16.99
N VAL A 180 23.69 4.57 -16.16
CA VAL A 180 22.58 4.06 -15.35
C VAL A 180 21.30 4.75 -15.78
N ALA A 181 20.29 3.97 -16.13
CA ALA A 181 18.93 4.48 -16.31
C ALA A 181 18.08 4.04 -15.11
N ILE A 182 17.37 4.96 -14.47
CA ILE A 182 16.26 4.60 -13.60
C ILE A 182 15.01 4.65 -14.47
N THR A 183 14.29 3.55 -14.54
CA THR A 183 13.03 3.43 -15.28
C THR A 183 11.91 3.98 -14.40
N ASP A 184 11.75 3.39 -13.21
CA ASP A 184 10.70 3.74 -12.25
C ASP A 184 11.26 4.00 -10.84
N LEU A 185 10.58 4.88 -10.11
CA LEU A 185 10.90 5.28 -8.73
C LEU A 185 9.62 5.84 -8.10
N ASP A 186 9.07 5.14 -7.12
CA ASP A 186 7.87 5.56 -6.38
C ASP A 186 7.90 5.06 -4.92
N GLN A 187 7.06 5.62 -4.07
CA GLN A 187 6.90 5.17 -2.69
C GLN A 187 6.26 3.77 -2.65
N THR A 188 6.87 2.83 -1.92
CA THR A 188 6.26 1.52 -1.66
C THR A 188 4.91 1.69 -0.95
N HIS A 189 3.89 0.90 -1.33
CA HIS A 189 2.59 0.94 -0.66
C HIS A 189 2.65 0.56 0.82
N LEU A 190 1.72 1.13 1.61
CA LEU A 190 1.64 1.00 3.07
C LEU A 190 1.60 -0.46 3.56
N GLU A 191 1.00 -1.35 2.77
CA GLU A 191 0.84 -2.78 3.09
C GLU A 191 2.18 -3.54 3.21
N PHE A 192 3.26 -3.02 2.62
CA PHE A 192 4.60 -3.62 2.65
C PHE A 192 5.52 -3.00 3.72
N PHE A 193 5.02 -2.10 4.56
CA PHE A 193 5.74 -1.62 5.75
C PHE A 193 5.48 -2.59 6.91
N ASP A 194 6.55 -3.15 7.51
CA ASP A 194 6.44 -4.06 8.64
C ASP A 194 6.45 -3.30 9.98
N PRO A 195 5.33 -3.23 10.74
CA PRO A 195 5.30 -2.50 12.01
C PRO A 195 6.19 -3.12 13.11
N SER A 196 6.69 -4.35 12.93
CA SER A 196 7.63 -4.99 13.85
C SER A 196 9.09 -4.59 13.58
N ASN A 197 9.39 -4.09 12.38
CA ASN A 197 10.70 -3.56 12.02
C ASN A 197 10.82 -2.10 12.47
N ARG A 198 11.84 -1.77 13.26
CA ARG A 198 12.07 -0.40 13.77
C ARG A 198 12.14 0.66 12.66
N PHE A 199 12.76 0.36 11.52
CA PHE A 199 12.91 1.33 10.45
C PHE A 199 11.59 1.63 9.76
N ASP A 200 10.84 0.59 9.41
CA ASP A 200 9.53 0.70 8.78
C ASP A 200 8.51 1.33 9.76
N ALA A 201 8.58 1.02 11.06
CA ALA A 201 7.75 1.66 12.08
C ALA A 201 8.04 3.16 12.25
N GLU A 202 9.32 3.57 12.20
CA GLU A 202 9.72 5.00 12.18
C GLU A 202 9.14 5.70 10.93
N GLY A 203 9.32 5.12 9.74
CA GLY A 203 8.82 5.68 8.48
C GLY A 203 7.30 5.73 8.40
N LEU A 204 6.62 4.65 8.81
CA LEU A 204 5.15 4.55 8.89
C LEU A 204 4.57 5.63 9.81
N THR A 205 5.21 5.90 10.95
CA THR A 205 4.80 6.93 11.89
C THR A 205 4.91 8.33 11.26
N GLN A 206 6.05 8.64 10.63
CA GLN A 206 6.27 9.93 9.96
C GLN A 206 5.31 10.14 8.76
N LEU A 207 5.05 9.08 8.00
CA LEU A 207 4.09 9.09 6.89
C LEU A 207 2.67 9.35 7.40
N ILE A 208 2.21 8.65 8.44
CA ILE A 208 0.89 8.85 9.04
C ILE A 208 0.76 10.27 9.62
N GLU A 209 1.77 10.75 10.34
CA GLU A 209 1.81 12.13 10.86
C GLU A 209 1.71 13.16 9.73
N THR A 210 2.47 12.96 8.65
CA THR A 210 2.44 13.85 7.47
C THR A 210 1.09 13.81 6.75
N ILE A 211 0.48 12.63 6.60
CA ILE A 211 -0.84 12.45 5.99
C ILE A 211 -1.92 13.13 6.84
N GLU A 212 -1.96 12.90 8.15
CA GLU A 212 -2.95 13.54 9.04
C GLU A 212 -2.72 15.06 9.16
N ALA A 213 -1.46 15.53 9.17
CA ALA A 213 -1.16 16.96 9.09
C ALA A 213 -1.67 17.59 7.79
N ARG A 214 -1.42 16.97 6.62
CA ARG A 214 -1.93 17.44 5.32
C ARG A 214 -3.46 17.33 5.22
N ARG A 215 -4.07 16.31 5.81
CA ARG A 215 -5.53 16.10 5.88
C ARG A 215 -6.20 17.17 6.73
N LYS A 216 -5.67 17.44 7.92
CA LYS A 216 -6.12 18.52 8.79
C LYS A 216 -5.98 19.88 8.10
N LEU A 217 -4.81 20.19 7.55
CA LEU A 217 -4.58 21.45 6.84
C LEU A 217 -5.54 21.64 5.66
N ARG A 218 -5.84 20.58 4.89
CA ARG A 218 -6.88 20.60 3.84
C ARG A 218 -8.26 20.93 4.42
N ASN A 219 -8.69 20.22 5.46
CA ASN A 219 -9.98 20.48 6.12
C ASN A 219 -10.05 21.91 6.69
N ASP A 220 -8.99 22.40 7.31
CA ASP A 220 -8.93 23.75 7.89
C ASP A 220 -9.02 24.83 6.79
N ILE A 221 -8.42 24.58 5.61
CA ILE A 221 -8.60 25.41 4.40
C ILE A 221 -10.03 25.33 3.87
N GLU A 222 -10.63 24.14 3.76
CA GLU A 222 -12.01 23.96 3.29
C GLU A 222 -13.03 24.65 4.23
N GLN A 223 -12.85 24.51 5.55
CA GLN A 223 -13.71 25.16 6.55
C GLN A 223 -13.52 26.68 6.58
N SER A 224 -12.27 27.18 6.57
CA SER A 224 -12.02 28.63 6.54
C SER A 224 -12.48 29.27 5.24
N SER A 225 -12.34 28.60 4.09
CA SER A 225 -12.90 29.01 2.80
C SER A 225 -14.44 29.06 2.86
N MET A 226 -15.09 28.03 3.41
CA MET A 226 -16.55 28.02 3.60
C MET A 226 -17.03 29.15 4.51
N LEU A 227 -16.31 29.45 5.59
CA LEU A 227 -16.60 30.58 6.47
C LEU A 227 -16.39 31.93 5.77
N ALA A 228 -15.31 32.10 5.01
CA ALA A 228 -15.03 33.32 4.25
C ALA A 228 -16.11 33.57 3.18
N ILE A 229 -16.53 32.53 2.45
CA ILE A 229 -17.63 32.61 1.48
C ILE A 229 -18.94 33.00 2.17
N ARG A 230 -19.30 32.34 3.29
CA ARG A 230 -20.52 32.69 4.05
C ARG A 230 -20.49 34.11 4.60
N ALA A 231 -19.34 34.56 5.12
CA ALA A 231 -19.17 35.92 5.61
C ALA A 231 -19.37 36.94 4.49
N ARG A 232 -18.79 36.71 3.31
CA ARG A 232 -18.97 37.58 2.14
C ARG A 232 -20.40 37.59 1.62
N ASN A 233 -21.07 36.44 1.60
CA ASN A 233 -22.48 36.36 1.19
C ASN A 233 -23.38 37.13 2.16
N LEU A 234 -23.15 37.02 3.46
CA LEU A 234 -23.90 37.76 4.50
C LEU A 234 -23.58 39.27 4.49
N GLU A 235 -22.36 39.66 4.12
CA GLU A 235 -21.98 41.06 3.89
C GLU A 235 -22.69 41.62 2.66
N ALA A 236 -22.67 40.89 1.53
CA ALA A 236 -23.41 41.25 0.32
C ALA A 236 -24.93 41.34 0.56
N GLU A 237 -25.52 40.40 1.30
CA GLU A 237 -26.94 40.42 1.67
C GLU A 237 -27.31 41.64 2.54
N ARG A 238 -26.42 42.03 3.46
CA ARG A 238 -26.57 43.27 4.25
C ARG A 238 -26.46 44.53 3.38
N GLU A 239 -25.57 44.55 2.39
CA GLU A 239 -25.47 45.66 1.45
C GLU A 239 -26.71 45.74 0.55
N THR A 240 -27.22 44.62 0.02
CA THR A 240 -28.46 44.62 -0.77
C THR A 240 -29.65 45.10 0.06
N LEU A 241 -29.79 44.68 1.32
CA LEU A 241 -30.87 45.14 2.20
C LEU A 241 -30.75 46.65 2.55
N LYS A 242 -29.53 47.18 2.69
CA LYS A 242 -29.31 48.62 2.84
C LYS A 242 -29.70 49.39 1.57
N LEU A 243 -29.30 48.90 0.40
CA LEU A 243 -29.65 49.53 -0.88
C LEU A 243 -31.17 49.48 -1.13
N GLU A 244 -31.85 48.40 -0.75
CA GLU A 244 -33.32 48.34 -0.78
C GLU A 244 -33.93 49.40 0.16
N GLN A 245 -33.48 49.49 1.41
CA GLN A 245 -33.92 50.52 2.37
C GLN A 245 -33.70 51.94 1.84
N GLU A 246 -32.49 52.26 1.37
CA GLU A 246 -32.18 53.57 0.77
C GLU A 246 -33.03 53.86 -0.48
N SER A 247 -33.34 52.84 -1.29
CA SER A 247 -34.20 53.00 -2.48
C SER A 247 -35.67 53.26 -2.12
N GLU A 248 -36.19 52.62 -1.08
CA GLU A 248 -37.55 52.84 -0.57
C GLU A 248 -37.66 54.18 0.15
N ASP A 249 -36.67 54.56 0.96
CA ASP A 249 -36.61 55.90 1.58
C ASP A 249 -36.53 57.00 0.51
N ALA A 250 -35.76 56.80 -0.57
CA ALA A 250 -35.70 57.71 -1.71
C ALA A 250 -37.05 57.80 -2.46
N ARG A 251 -37.74 56.67 -2.68
CA ARG A 251 -39.09 56.64 -3.28
C ARG A 251 -40.13 57.36 -2.41
N LEU A 252 -40.12 57.11 -1.11
CA LEU A 252 -41.02 57.75 -0.14
C LEU A 252 -40.73 59.26 -0.04
N ALA A 253 -39.47 59.67 -0.05
CA ALA A 253 -39.07 61.07 -0.11
C ALA A 253 -39.54 61.74 -1.42
N GLN A 254 -39.39 61.06 -2.56
CA GLN A 254 -39.87 61.55 -3.86
C GLN A 254 -41.40 61.68 -3.89
N GLN A 255 -42.14 60.70 -3.37
CA GLN A 255 -43.60 60.79 -3.25
C GLN A 255 -44.02 61.97 -2.36
N ARG A 256 -43.43 62.10 -1.16
CA ARG A 256 -43.70 63.24 -0.25
C ARG A 256 -43.39 64.58 -0.90
N ALA A 257 -42.30 64.69 -1.68
CA ALA A 257 -41.97 65.90 -2.42
C ALA A 257 -42.99 66.23 -3.52
N ILE A 258 -43.45 65.22 -4.28
CA ILE A 258 -44.49 65.38 -5.31
C ILE A 258 -45.84 65.76 -4.68
N GLU A 259 -46.21 65.17 -3.55
CA GLU A 259 -47.43 65.51 -2.82
C GLU A 259 -47.37 66.92 -2.22
N ALA A 260 -46.24 67.31 -1.63
CA ALA A 260 -46.02 68.67 -1.13
C ALA A 260 -46.09 69.72 -2.27
N LEU A 261 -45.47 69.43 -3.42
CA LEU A 261 -45.54 70.30 -4.60
C LEU A 261 -46.98 70.43 -5.12
N ARG A 262 -47.72 69.31 -5.23
CA ARG A 262 -49.13 69.31 -5.62
C ARG A 262 -50.01 70.05 -4.61
N ALA A 263 -49.70 69.98 -3.32
CA ALA A 263 -50.43 70.71 -2.27
C ALA A 263 -50.17 72.22 -2.37
N GLN A 264 -48.92 72.65 -2.56
CA GLN A 264 -48.56 74.06 -2.81
C GLN A 264 -49.28 74.58 -4.07
N GLN A 265 -49.20 73.86 -5.18
CA GLN A 265 -49.81 74.26 -6.45
C GLN A 265 -51.34 74.36 -6.37
N ARG A 266 -52.00 73.46 -5.62
CA ARG A 266 -53.44 73.56 -5.33
C ARG A 266 -53.78 74.78 -4.46
N ALA A 267 -52.98 75.08 -3.44
CA ALA A 267 -53.18 76.25 -2.58
C ALA A 267 -52.96 77.57 -3.33
N GLU A 268 -52.02 77.60 -4.28
CA GLU A 268 -51.75 78.74 -5.15
C GLU A 268 -52.89 78.97 -6.15
N ILE A 269 -53.38 77.92 -6.83
CA ILE A 269 -54.57 78.00 -7.70
C ILE A 269 -55.79 78.51 -6.93
N LEU A 270 -56.06 77.97 -5.73
CA LEU A 270 -57.16 78.43 -4.88
C LEU A 270 -57.01 79.90 -4.48
N ARG A 271 -55.80 80.36 -4.12
CA ARG A 271 -55.53 81.79 -3.85
C ARG A 271 -55.81 82.66 -5.08
N THR A 272 -55.36 82.25 -6.27
CA THR A 272 -55.59 83.00 -7.50
C THR A 272 -57.07 83.05 -7.87
N GLN A 273 -57.81 81.94 -7.72
CA GLN A 273 -59.26 81.89 -7.95
C GLN A 273 -60.01 82.83 -6.99
N VAL A 274 -59.73 82.76 -5.68
CA VAL A 274 -60.34 83.64 -4.67
C VAL A 274 -59.99 85.11 -4.92
N SER A 275 -58.76 85.41 -5.36
CA SER A 275 -58.37 86.79 -5.74
C SER A 275 -59.23 87.30 -6.90
N ASN A 276 -59.32 86.52 -7.99
CA ASN A 276 -60.07 86.88 -9.19
C ASN A 276 -61.58 87.00 -8.91
N GLU A 277 -62.17 86.11 -8.10
CA GLU A 277 -63.56 86.22 -7.64
C GLU A 277 -63.79 87.49 -6.81
N SER A 278 -62.85 87.85 -5.93
CA SER A 278 -62.95 89.08 -5.12
C SER A 278 -62.85 90.35 -5.96
N GLU A 279 -62.11 90.33 -7.07
CA GLU A 279 -62.00 91.44 -8.02
C GLU A 279 -63.27 91.56 -8.88
N ALA A 280 -63.83 90.43 -9.32
CA ALA A 280 -65.11 90.40 -10.03
C ALA A 280 -66.28 90.91 -9.16
N GLU A 281 -66.34 90.49 -7.89
CA GLU A 281 -67.31 91.00 -6.90
C GLU A 281 -67.17 92.52 -6.70
N LYS A 282 -65.95 93.04 -6.50
CA LYS A 282 -65.70 94.49 -6.36
C LYS A 282 -66.15 95.28 -7.60
N ALA A 283 -65.83 94.79 -8.81
CA ALA A 283 -66.26 95.42 -10.06
C ALA A 283 -67.80 95.44 -10.19
N ARG A 284 -68.46 94.35 -9.78
CA ARG A 284 -69.93 94.22 -9.79
C ARG A 284 -70.59 95.17 -8.80
N ILE A 285 -70.04 95.33 -7.60
CA ILE A 285 -70.51 96.27 -6.58
C ILE A 285 -70.33 97.72 -7.05
N ALA A 286 -69.19 98.07 -7.64
CA ALA A 286 -68.94 99.42 -8.18
C ALA A 286 -69.98 99.78 -9.27
N SER A 287 -70.21 98.87 -10.22
CA SER A 287 -71.24 99.06 -11.25
C SER A 287 -72.66 99.20 -10.67
N GLN A 288 -73.02 98.42 -9.64
CA GLN A 288 -74.30 98.57 -8.95
C GLN A 288 -74.45 99.90 -8.19
N GLN A 289 -73.36 100.41 -7.60
CA GLN A 289 -73.36 101.71 -6.94
C GLN A 289 -73.57 102.86 -7.95
N GLU A 290 -72.89 102.79 -9.10
CA GLU A 290 -73.03 103.75 -10.19
C GLU A 290 -74.46 103.76 -10.78
N THR A 291 -75.05 102.57 -11.00
CA THR A 291 -76.44 102.46 -11.47
C THR A 291 -77.42 103.05 -10.46
N ARG A 292 -77.24 102.78 -9.15
CA ARG A 292 -78.08 103.34 -8.09
C ARG A 292 -77.94 104.85 -7.94
N SER A 293 -76.75 105.43 -8.12
CA SER A 293 -76.62 106.89 -8.10
C SER A 293 -77.37 107.54 -9.27
N PHE A 294 -77.30 106.94 -10.46
CA PHE A 294 -78.00 107.43 -11.65
C PHE A 294 -79.54 107.36 -11.50
N GLU A 295 -80.06 106.30 -10.87
CA GLU A 295 -81.49 106.20 -10.54
C GLU A 295 -81.95 107.26 -9.54
N ILE A 296 -81.14 107.58 -8.52
CA ILE A 296 -81.45 108.61 -7.52
C ILE A 296 -81.45 110.02 -8.12
N GLU A 297 -80.48 110.34 -8.98
CA GLU A 297 -80.45 111.63 -9.69
C GLU A 297 -81.64 111.79 -10.64
N ARG A 298 -81.97 110.74 -11.39
CA ARG A 298 -83.16 110.72 -12.26
C ARG A 298 -84.46 110.93 -11.47
N ARG A 299 -84.56 110.37 -10.26
CA ARG A 299 -85.74 110.53 -9.40
C ARG A 299 -85.88 111.96 -8.87
N ARG A 300 -84.78 112.57 -8.41
CA ARG A 300 -84.76 113.98 -7.95
C ARG A 300 -85.13 114.96 -9.07
N ALA A 301 -84.66 114.71 -10.30
CA ALA A 301 -85.00 115.53 -11.45
C ALA A 301 -86.49 115.49 -11.83
N LEU A 302 -87.19 114.37 -11.55
CA LEU A 302 -88.64 114.25 -11.73
C LEU A 302 -89.41 114.97 -10.62
N GLU A 303 -89.00 114.81 -9.36
CA GLU A 303 -89.62 115.50 -8.21
C GLU A 303 -89.51 117.04 -8.32
N GLU A 304 -88.39 117.58 -8.80
CA GLU A 304 -88.26 119.03 -9.07
C GLU A 304 -89.16 119.54 -10.22
N ALA A 305 -89.49 118.67 -11.18
CA ALA A 305 -90.38 119.03 -12.29
C ALA A 305 -91.86 119.04 -11.85
N GLU A 306 -92.27 118.07 -11.03
CA GLU A 306 -93.63 117.99 -10.48
C GLU A 306 -93.94 119.16 -9.53
N ILE A 307 -92.98 119.55 -8.67
CA ILE A 307 -93.16 120.69 -7.75
C ILE A 307 -93.39 122.00 -8.50
N LYS A 308 -92.62 122.27 -9.58
CA LYS A 308 -92.79 123.49 -10.41
C LYS A 308 -94.16 123.54 -11.09
N ALA A 309 -94.65 122.41 -11.60
CA ALA A 309 -95.99 122.33 -12.18
C ALA A 309 -97.10 122.59 -11.13
N HIS A 310 -96.91 122.15 -9.89
CA HIS A 310 -97.90 122.31 -8.82
C HIS A 310 -97.99 123.75 -8.29
N GLU A 311 -96.89 124.50 -8.29
CA GLU A 311 -96.87 125.92 -7.86
C GLU A 311 -97.56 126.89 -8.83
N GLU A 312 -97.53 126.61 -10.14
CA GLU A 312 -98.20 127.47 -11.14
C GLU A 312 -99.73 127.34 -11.08
N ILE A 313 -100.25 126.14 -10.79
CA ILE A 313 -101.69 125.85 -10.71
C ILE A 313 -102.33 126.53 -9.49
N GLU A 314 -101.68 126.49 -8.32
CA GLU A 314 -102.23 127.10 -7.10
C GLU A 314 -102.19 128.65 -7.13
N ARG A 315 -101.20 129.26 -7.81
CA ARG A 315 -101.17 130.72 -8.03
C ARG A 315 -102.33 131.22 -8.91
N ALA A 316 -102.83 130.40 -9.84
CA ALA A 316 -104.02 130.72 -10.63
C ALA A 316 -105.33 130.59 -9.83
N ARG A 317 -105.41 129.60 -8.92
CA ARG A 317 -106.61 129.27 -8.14
C ARG A 317 -106.93 130.32 -7.06
N ILE A 318 -105.91 130.82 -6.36
CA ILE A 318 -106.05 131.77 -5.24
C ILE A 318 -106.54 133.16 -5.68
N ALA A 319 -106.38 133.51 -6.97
CA ALA A 319 -106.83 134.79 -7.53
C ALA A 319 -108.37 134.87 -7.72
N GLN A 320 -109.05 133.77 -8.07
CA GLN A 320 -110.51 133.76 -8.25
C GLN A 320 -111.27 133.66 -6.93
N GLU A 321 -110.77 132.91 -5.94
CA GLU A 321 -111.55 132.59 -4.73
C GLU A 321 -111.75 133.79 -3.78
N ARG A 322 -110.94 134.85 -3.90
CA ARG A 322 -111.06 136.07 -3.08
C ARG A 322 -112.16 137.03 -3.54
N ALA A 323 -112.69 136.89 -4.76
CA ALA A 323 -113.73 137.78 -5.29
C ALA A 323 -115.17 137.41 -4.84
N LEU A 324 -115.43 136.13 -4.53
CA LEU A 324 -116.78 135.61 -4.28
C LEU A 324 -117.17 135.48 -2.79
N ARG A 325 -116.23 135.71 -1.85
CA ARG A 325 -116.48 135.53 -0.41
C ARG A 325 -117.18 136.70 0.31
N HIS A 326 -117.64 137.74 -0.40
CA HIS A 326 -118.13 138.97 0.25
C HIS A 326 -119.66 139.17 0.27
N GLU A 327 -120.45 138.25 -0.30
CA GLU A 327 -121.90 138.46 -0.50
C GLU A 327 -122.82 137.47 0.25
N GLN A 328 -122.32 136.33 0.74
CA GLN A 328 -123.16 135.22 1.22
C GLN A 328 -123.25 135.04 2.75
N ILE A 329 -122.74 135.99 3.54
CA ILE A 329 -122.71 135.86 5.02
C ILE A 329 -124.05 136.26 5.70
N GLN A 330 -124.97 136.91 4.98
CA GLN A 330 -126.07 137.68 5.61
C GLN A 330 -127.47 137.05 5.62
N GLN A 331 -127.72 135.88 5.03
CA GLN A 331 -129.09 135.33 4.90
C GLN A 331 -129.27 133.84 5.25
N ARG A 332 -128.27 133.18 5.86
CA ARG A 332 -128.33 131.72 6.10
C ARG A 332 -128.64 131.28 7.53
N HIS A 333 -129.08 132.19 8.40
CA HIS A 333 -129.23 131.91 9.84
C HIS A 333 -130.69 131.75 10.32
N ASP A 334 -131.70 132.25 9.58
CA ASP A 334 -133.05 132.46 10.14
C ASP A 334 -134.19 131.72 9.38
N ILE A 335 -133.88 130.65 8.64
CA ILE A 335 -134.90 129.84 7.93
C ILE A 335 -134.68 128.34 8.17
N GLU A 336 -135.62 127.75 8.92
CA GLU A 336 -136.06 126.35 8.93
C GLU A 336 -135.02 125.25 9.28
N SER A 337 -135.09 124.52 10.40
CA SER A 337 -136.01 124.53 11.56
C SER A 337 -137.50 124.32 11.32
N ALA A 338 -137.91 123.67 10.21
CA ALA A 338 -139.33 123.35 9.95
C ALA A 338 -139.64 121.97 9.35
N GLU A 339 -138.68 121.18 8.85
CA GLU A 339 -138.99 119.85 8.29
C GLU A 339 -138.08 118.72 8.82
N ILE A 340 -138.37 118.37 10.07
CA ILE A 340 -138.29 116.98 10.55
C ILE A 340 -139.55 116.26 10.01
N THR A 341 -139.57 114.92 10.10
CA THR A 341 -140.76 114.02 9.89
C THR A 341 -141.21 113.73 8.45
N ALA A 342 -140.56 112.78 7.77
CA ALA A 342 -141.23 111.84 6.82
C ALA A 342 -140.33 110.68 6.29
N ASN A 343 -139.47 110.02 7.09
CA ASN A 343 -138.68 108.87 6.57
C ASN A 343 -138.25 107.78 7.58
N GLU A 344 -138.79 107.74 8.81
CA GLU A 344 -138.34 106.74 9.82
C GLU A 344 -139.03 105.36 9.74
N ASP A 345 -140.12 105.19 8.96
CA ASP A 345 -140.94 103.96 8.99
C ASP A 345 -140.53 102.85 8.00
N VAL A 346 -139.55 103.07 7.10
CA VAL A 346 -139.21 102.09 6.04
C VAL A 346 -137.94 101.26 6.33
N GLU A 347 -136.92 101.80 6.98
CA GLU A 347 -135.63 101.10 7.13
C GLU A 347 -135.61 100.02 8.25
N ARG A 348 -136.61 99.96 9.13
CA ARG A 348 -136.69 98.92 10.17
C ARG A 348 -136.97 97.51 9.63
N ALA A 349 -137.42 97.37 8.39
CA ALA A 349 -137.66 96.07 7.74
C ALA A 349 -136.43 95.46 7.06
N ARG A 350 -135.40 96.26 6.76
CA ARG A 350 -134.29 95.84 5.86
C ARG A 350 -133.21 95.00 6.53
N ILE A 351 -133.02 95.17 7.84
CA ILE A 351 -131.87 94.65 8.60
C ILE A 351 -131.97 93.14 8.90
N LEU A 352 -133.17 92.56 8.96
CA LEU A 352 -133.34 91.13 9.24
C LEU A 352 -132.99 90.22 8.05
N SER A 353 -133.19 90.67 6.82
CA SER A 353 -132.90 89.90 5.60
C SER A 353 -131.40 89.70 5.35
N GLN A 354 -130.54 90.65 5.75
CA GLN A 354 -129.11 90.63 5.41
C GLN A 354 -128.25 89.66 6.24
N ARG A 355 -128.72 89.15 7.39
CA ARG A 355 -127.95 88.18 8.18
C ARG A 355 -127.99 86.76 7.62
N GLN A 356 -129.14 86.33 7.10
CA GLN A 356 -129.36 84.94 6.66
C GLN A 356 -128.54 84.54 5.42
N LEU A 357 -128.10 85.49 4.59
CA LEU A 357 -127.26 85.21 3.42
C LEU A 357 -125.77 85.01 3.74
N ARG A 358 -125.26 85.52 4.87
CA ARG A 358 -123.83 85.36 5.23
C ARG A 358 -123.53 84.00 5.86
N GLU A 359 -124.46 83.47 6.65
CA GLU A 359 -124.31 82.15 7.28
C GLU A 359 -124.35 81.01 6.25
N ALA A 360 -125.03 81.20 5.11
CA ALA A 360 -125.12 80.22 4.03
C ALA A 360 -123.84 80.11 3.17
N GLN A 361 -122.99 81.15 3.11
CA GLN A 361 -121.78 81.14 2.27
C GLN A 361 -120.59 80.45 2.95
N ILE A 362 -120.44 80.63 4.27
CA ILE A 362 -119.31 80.07 5.04
C ILE A 362 -119.31 78.53 5.01
N ILE A 363 -120.49 77.91 5.10
CA ILE A 363 -120.63 76.44 5.10
C ILE A 363 -120.25 75.82 3.73
N ALA A 364 -120.44 76.55 2.63
CA ALA A 364 -120.14 76.06 1.29
C ALA A 364 -118.63 76.03 0.98
N GLU A 365 -117.86 76.94 1.59
CA GLU A 365 -116.42 77.09 1.36
C GLU A 365 -115.63 76.00 2.14
N GLU A 366 -116.02 75.73 3.39
CA GLU A 366 -115.43 74.65 4.22
C GLU A 366 -115.67 73.23 3.63
N GLU A 367 -116.82 73.01 2.96
CA GLU A 367 -117.10 71.76 2.22
C GLU A 367 -116.24 71.57 0.95
N THR A 368 -115.72 72.66 0.37
CA THR A 368 -114.82 72.57 -0.79
C THR A 368 -113.38 72.29 -0.38
N GLU A 369 -112.84 72.99 0.62
CA GLU A 369 -111.47 72.75 1.09
C GLU A 369 -111.30 71.33 1.65
N THR A 370 -112.27 70.84 2.42
CA THR A 370 -112.22 69.47 2.97
C THR A 370 -112.24 68.39 1.88
N ARG A 371 -112.94 68.61 0.76
CA ARG A 371 -112.90 67.71 -0.42
C ARG A 371 -111.58 67.77 -1.17
N GLU A 372 -110.98 68.95 -1.34
CA GLU A 372 -109.68 69.08 -2.01
C GLU A 372 -108.53 68.47 -1.19
N ILE A 373 -108.52 68.70 0.13
CA ILE A 373 -107.56 68.09 1.06
C ILE A 373 -107.70 66.55 1.07
N ALA A 374 -108.92 66.01 1.01
CA ALA A 374 -109.14 64.57 0.89
C ALA A 374 -108.61 64.00 -0.45
N ARG A 375 -108.85 64.71 -1.56
CA ARG A 375 -108.40 64.29 -2.90
C ARG A 375 -106.88 64.36 -3.05
N GLY A 376 -106.23 65.38 -2.49
CA GLY A 376 -104.76 65.48 -2.42
C GLY A 376 -104.15 64.30 -1.65
N LYS A 377 -104.66 64.00 -0.44
CA LYS A 377 -104.19 62.86 0.36
C LYS A 377 -104.40 61.49 -0.32
N GLN A 378 -105.41 61.33 -1.16
CA GLN A 378 -105.60 60.13 -1.97
C GLN A 378 -104.61 60.03 -3.14
N LEU A 379 -104.31 61.15 -3.79
CA LEU A 379 -103.29 61.21 -4.86
C LEU A 379 -101.88 60.96 -4.31
N ASP A 380 -101.54 61.52 -3.15
CA ASP A 380 -100.24 61.31 -2.51
C ASP A 380 -100.07 59.88 -2.00
N THR A 381 -101.10 59.28 -1.40
CA THR A 381 -101.02 57.86 -0.99
C THR A 381 -100.92 56.92 -2.19
N ALA A 382 -101.65 57.18 -3.28
CA ALA A 382 -101.53 56.44 -4.53
C ALA A 382 -100.14 56.60 -5.19
N ARG A 383 -99.58 57.81 -5.19
CA ARG A 383 -98.24 58.09 -5.72
C ARG A 383 -97.14 57.41 -4.90
N ILE A 384 -97.24 57.47 -3.57
CA ILE A 384 -96.29 56.80 -2.65
C ILE A 384 -96.38 55.27 -2.79
N ALA A 385 -97.57 54.71 -2.99
CA ALA A 385 -97.75 53.28 -3.27
C ALA A 385 -97.08 52.90 -4.60
N ALA A 386 -97.44 53.57 -5.70
CA ALA A 386 -96.85 53.31 -7.02
C ALA A 386 -95.32 53.46 -7.03
N GLN A 387 -94.78 54.43 -6.30
CA GLN A 387 -93.32 54.64 -6.21
C GLN A 387 -92.63 53.52 -5.40
N LYS A 388 -93.24 53.07 -4.29
CA LYS A 388 -92.77 51.88 -3.55
C LYS A 388 -92.85 50.61 -4.37
N ASP A 389 -93.89 50.44 -5.19
CA ASP A 389 -94.04 49.28 -6.07
C ASP A 389 -92.96 49.28 -7.17
N THR A 390 -92.62 50.45 -7.74
CA THR A 390 -91.51 50.55 -8.70
C THR A 390 -90.14 50.35 -8.05
N ASP A 391 -89.90 50.88 -6.84
CA ASP A 391 -88.62 50.71 -6.15
C ASP A 391 -88.42 49.26 -5.68
N THR A 392 -89.47 48.60 -5.19
CA THR A 392 -89.41 47.17 -4.82
C THR A 392 -89.22 46.26 -6.04
N ALA A 393 -89.88 46.56 -7.17
CA ALA A 393 -89.64 45.85 -8.42
C ALA A 393 -88.19 46.03 -8.93
N ARG A 394 -87.61 47.23 -8.76
CA ARG A 394 -86.23 47.54 -9.15
C ARG A 394 -85.22 46.80 -8.26
N ILE A 395 -85.41 46.83 -6.94
CA ILE A 395 -84.59 46.08 -5.98
C ILE A 395 -84.67 44.57 -6.25
N ALA A 396 -85.86 44.03 -6.58
CA ALA A 396 -86.00 42.63 -6.94
C ALA A 396 -85.25 42.27 -8.24
N LEU A 397 -85.28 43.14 -9.25
CA LEU A 397 -84.52 42.97 -10.49
C LEU A 397 -83.01 43.00 -10.25
N ASP A 398 -82.51 43.96 -9.48
CA ASP A 398 -81.09 44.08 -9.15
C ASP A 398 -80.60 42.86 -8.36
N GLN A 399 -81.38 42.36 -7.40
CA GLN A 399 -81.07 41.11 -6.68
C GLN A 399 -81.02 39.86 -7.57
N VAL A 400 -81.83 39.81 -8.65
CA VAL A 400 -81.76 38.72 -9.64
C VAL A 400 -80.53 38.87 -10.52
N LEU A 401 -80.20 40.08 -10.97
CA LEU A 401 -79.03 40.37 -11.78
C LEU A 401 -77.72 40.09 -11.03
N ASP A 402 -77.62 40.46 -9.75
CA ASP A 402 -76.43 40.21 -8.95
C ASP A 402 -76.26 38.73 -8.60
N LYS A 403 -77.35 37.99 -8.34
CA LYS A 403 -77.28 36.52 -8.24
C LYS A 403 -76.77 35.90 -9.54
N ALA A 404 -77.29 36.33 -10.70
CA ALA A 404 -76.84 35.84 -12.01
C ALA A 404 -75.38 36.21 -12.34
N ARG A 405 -74.89 37.38 -11.87
CA ARG A 405 -73.47 37.77 -11.96
C ARG A 405 -72.59 36.88 -11.09
N ILE A 406 -72.94 36.71 -9.82
CA ILE A 406 -72.19 35.86 -8.87
C ILE A 406 -72.12 34.42 -9.39
N GLU A 407 -73.21 33.89 -9.91
CA GLU A 407 -73.27 32.52 -10.44
C GLU A 407 -72.43 32.35 -11.72
N ARG A 408 -72.46 33.34 -12.63
CA ARG A 408 -71.56 33.38 -13.81
C ARG A 408 -70.08 33.47 -13.40
N ASP A 409 -69.73 34.34 -12.46
CA ASP A 409 -68.36 34.47 -11.96
C ASP A 409 -67.88 33.19 -11.28
N ARG A 410 -68.78 32.51 -10.55
CA ARG A 410 -68.49 31.23 -9.88
C ARG A 410 -68.29 30.10 -10.90
N GLN A 411 -69.07 30.08 -11.99
CA GLN A 411 -68.88 29.16 -13.11
C GLN A 411 -67.56 29.42 -13.85
N LEU A 412 -67.23 30.68 -14.15
CA LEU A 412 -65.97 31.05 -14.81
C LEU A 412 -64.75 30.69 -13.95
N ARG A 413 -64.80 30.95 -12.64
CA ARG A 413 -63.73 30.54 -11.71
C ARG A 413 -63.62 29.01 -11.62
N ALA A 414 -64.75 28.29 -11.57
CA ALA A 414 -64.73 26.82 -11.58
C ALA A 414 -64.13 26.25 -12.87
N GLN A 415 -64.45 26.84 -14.04
CA GLN A 415 -63.85 26.47 -15.31
C GLN A 415 -62.35 26.79 -15.37
N GLN A 416 -61.92 27.96 -14.90
CA GLN A 416 -60.50 28.34 -14.83
C GLN A 416 -59.71 27.43 -13.87
N ILE A 417 -60.27 27.06 -12.73
CA ILE A 417 -59.66 26.12 -11.78
C ILE A 417 -59.56 24.73 -12.41
N ALA A 418 -60.63 24.20 -13.00
CA ALA A 418 -60.61 22.90 -13.66
C ALA A 418 -59.63 22.85 -14.85
N GLN A 419 -59.57 23.92 -15.65
CA GLN A 419 -58.63 24.00 -16.77
C GLN A 419 -57.18 24.09 -16.28
N ARG A 420 -56.91 24.86 -15.22
CA ARG A 420 -55.59 24.92 -14.58
C ARG A 420 -55.19 23.58 -13.98
N GLN A 421 -56.09 22.90 -13.28
CA GLN A 421 -55.87 21.54 -12.75
C GLN A 421 -55.57 20.55 -13.87
N SER A 422 -56.29 20.59 -14.99
CA SER A 422 -56.00 19.72 -16.14
C SER A 422 -54.62 19.96 -16.79
N ILE A 423 -54.12 21.21 -16.73
CA ILE A 423 -52.77 21.55 -17.20
C ILE A 423 -51.72 21.07 -16.19
N GLU A 424 -51.94 21.32 -14.89
CA GLU A 424 -51.04 20.87 -13.82
C GLU A 424 -50.96 19.33 -13.78
N GLU A 425 -52.08 18.61 -13.93
CA GLU A 425 -52.12 17.15 -14.06
C GLU A 425 -51.40 16.64 -15.32
N ALA A 426 -51.56 17.31 -16.47
CA ALA A 426 -50.85 16.95 -17.70
C ALA A 426 -49.34 17.21 -17.61
N GLU A 427 -48.92 18.32 -16.98
CA GLU A 427 -47.51 18.59 -16.71
C GLU A 427 -46.89 17.59 -15.72
N ILE A 428 -47.61 17.22 -14.67
CA ILE A 428 -47.16 16.22 -13.70
C ILE A 428 -47.02 14.85 -14.39
N ALA A 429 -48.03 14.43 -15.16
CA ALA A 429 -47.97 13.17 -15.92
C ALA A 429 -46.79 13.13 -16.91
N ALA A 430 -46.56 14.23 -17.66
CA ALA A 430 -45.44 14.33 -18.58
C ALA A 430 -44.08 14.29 -17.86
N ARG A 431 -43.96 14.94 -16.70
CA ARG A 431 -42.73 14.87 -15.87
C ARG A 431 -42.52 13.49 -15.28
N GLU A 432 -43.58 12.84 -14.78
CA GLU A 432 -43.51 11.46 -14.27
C GLU A 432 -43.11 10.47 -15.38
N GLU A 433 -43.58 10.65 -16.61
CA GLU A 433 -43.21 9.76 -17.72
C GLU A 433 -41.76 9.97 -18.17
N VAL A 434 -41.27 11.22 -18.18
CA VAL A 434 -39.84 11.51 -18.40
C VAL A 434 -38.96 10.94 -17.29
N GLU A 435 -39.34 11.12 -16.02
CA GLU A 435 -38.59 10.55 -14.89
C GLU A 435 -38.68 9.01 -14.85
N ARG A 436 -39.81 8.39 -15.21
CA ARG A 436 -39.90 6.93 -15.39
C ARG A 436 -39.00 6.44 -16.52
N SER A 437 -38.96 7.13 -17.66
CA SER A 437 -38.07 6.80 -18.78
C SER A 437 -36.60 6.94 -18.40
N ARG A 438 -36.26 7.99 -17.64
CA ARG A 438 -34.92 8.22 -17.09
C ARG A 438 -34.51 7.13 -16.09
N ILE A 439 -35.33 6.87 -15.08
CA ILE A 439 -35.11 5.82 -14.08
C ILE A 439 -35.02 4.44 -14.72
N ALA A 440 -35.81 4.14 -15.77
CA ALA A 440 -35.71 2.90 -16.52
C ALA A 440 -34.39 2.80 -17.31
N SER A 441 -33.93 3.90 -17.90
CA SER A 441 -32.66 3.97 -18.62
C SER A 441 -31.46 3.83 -17.67
N ASP A 442 -31.48 4.54 -16.54
CA ASP A 442 -30.43 4.50 -15.52
C ASP A 442 -30.35 3.11 -14.88
N ARG A 443 -31.50 2.48 -14.55
CA ARG A 443 -31.54 1.08 -14.08
C ARG A 443 -31.04 0.09 -15.13
N GLY A 444 -31.42 0.26 -16.40
CA GLY A 444 -30.93 -0.59 -17.49
C GLY A 444 -29.40 -0.48 -17.68
N LEU A 445 -28.85 0.72 -17.51
CA LEU A 445 -27.40 0.94 -17.51
C LEU A 445 -26.72 0.32 -16.28
N GLU A 446 -27.30 0.44 -15.08
CA GLU A 446 -26.78 -0.21 -13.88
C GLU A 446 -26.86 -1.74 -13.94
N GLU A 447 -27.97 -2.32 -14.40
CA GLU A 447 -28.11 -3.77 -14.63
C GLU A 447 -27.07 -4.27 -15.64
N ALA A 448 -26.89 -3.57 -16.77
CA ALA A 448 -25.85 -3.90 -17.75
C ALA A 448 -24.43 -3.84 -17.14
N ARG A 449 -24.16 -2.84 -16.29
CA ARG A 449 -22.88 -2.69 -15.57
C ARG A 449 -22.65 -3.81 -14.56
N ILE A 450 -23.68 -4.19 -13.81
CA ILE A 450 -23.65 -5.28 -12.82
C ILE A 450 -23.44 -6.62 -13.52
N ILE A 451 -24.13 -6.88 -14.63
CA ILE A 451 -23.93 -8.08 -15.45
C ILE A 451 -22.50 -8.14 -15.97
N GLN A 452 -22.01 -7.07 -16.61
CA GLN A 452 -20.63 -6.98 -17.10
C GLN A 452 -19.60 -7.20 -15.99
N GLN A 453 -19.79 -6.59 -14.81
CA GLN A 453 -18.89 -6.74 -13.67
C GLN A 453 -18.94 -8.15 -13.07
N ARG A 454 -20.11 -8.82 -13.09
CA ARG A 454 -20.27 -10.19 -12.61
C ARG A 454 -19.67 -11.21 -13.59
N ASP A 455 -19.78 -10.97 -14.89
CA ASP A 455 -19.19 -11.81 -15.93
C ASP A 455 -17.67 -11.65 -15.98
N LEU A 456 -17.14 -10.42 -15.80
CA LEU A 456 -15.70 -10.20 -15.60
C LEU A 456 -15.19 -10.93 -14.36
N ARG A 457 -15.82 -10.75 -13.19
CA ARG A 457 -15.45 -11.52 -11.98
C ARG A 457 -15.51 -13.03 -12.18
N ARG A 458 -16.48 -13.52 -12.95
CA ARG A 458 -16.59 -14.94 -13.26
C ARG A 458 -15.42 -15.41 -14.12
N LEU A 459 -15.06 -14.65 -15.16
CA LEU A 459 -13.91 -14.94 -16.02
C LEU A 459 -12.59 -14.85 -15.27
N ASP A 460 -12.45 -13.90 -14.34
CA ASP A 460 -11.28 -13.76 -13.48
C ASP A 460 -11.14 -14.97 -12.54
N VAL A 461 -12.23 -15.39 -11.87
CA VAL A 461 -12.24 -16.60 -11.02
C VAL A 461 -12.01 -17.88 -11.84
N GLU A 462 -12.61 -18.02 -13.02
CA GLU A 462 -12.37 -19.16 -13.92
C GLU A 462 -10.89 -19.20 -14.39
N ARG A 463 -10.26 -18.03 -14.59
CA ARG A 463 -8.84 -17.90 -14.93
C ARG A 463 -7.93 -18.19 -13.73
N GLU A 464 -8.25 -17.71 -12.55
CA GLU A 464 -7.51 -18.00 -11.30
C GLU A 464 -7.54 -19.50 -10.99
N MET A 465 -8.72 -20.13 -11.02
CA MET A 465 -8.83 -21.59 -10.84
C MET A 465 -8.06 -22.36 -11.92
N ALA A 466 -8.04 -21.89 -13.17
CA ALA A 466 -7.27 -22.54 -14.23
C ALA A 466 -5.74 -22.44 -13.99
N ILE A 467 -5.27 -21.32 -13.45
CA ILE A 467 -3.87 -21.13 -13.04
C ILE A 467 -3.54 -22.01 -11.83
N GLU A 468 -4.37 -22.03 -10.78
CA GLU A 468 -4.15 -22.91 -9.62
C GLU A 468 -4.14 -24.39 -10.01
N LEU A 469 -5.06 -24.83 -10.87
CA LEU A 469 -5.08 -26.21 -11.39
C LEU A 469 -3.83 -26.54 -12.21
N ALA A 470 -3.33 -25.60 -13.02
CA ALA A 470 -2.09 -25.76 -13.76
C ALA A 470 -0.85 -25.82 -12.84
N GLU A 471 -0.80 -25.00 -11.79
CA GLU A 471 0.25 -25.06 -10.78
C GLU A 471 0.20 -26.37 -9.98
N ILE A 472 -0.98 -26.83 -9.57
CA ILE A 472 -1.16 -28.11 -8.87
C ILE A 472 -0.73 -29.27 -9.77
N ALA A 473 -1.11 -29.25 -11.05
CA ALA A 473 -0.65 -30.24 -12.03
C ALA A 473 0.87 -30.25 -12.18
N GLY A 474 1.50 -29.08 -12.33
CA GLY A 474 2.96 -28.94 -12.40
C GLY A 474 3.67 -29.42 -11.13
N ARG A 475 3.13 -29.12 -9.94
CA ARG A 475 3.64 -29.63 -8.65
C ARG A 475 3.54 -31.16 -8.58
N ILE A 476 2.43 -31.76 -9.03
CA ILE A 476 2.26 -33.21 -9.10
C ILE A 476 3.28 -33.85 -10.07
N GLU A 477 3.55 -33.21 -11.21
CA GLU A 477 4.51 -33.71 -12.19
C GLU A 477 5.96 -33.62 -11.70
N VAL A 478 6.33 -32.52 -11.04
CA VAL A 478 7.63 -32.39 -10.35
C VAL A 478 7.77 -33.42 -9.23
N LEU A 479 6.71 -33.66 -8.44
CA LEU A 479 6.73 -34.68 -7.37
C LEU A 479 6.86 -36.10 -7.93
N LYS A 480 6.17 -36.44 -9.03
CA LYS A 480 6.36 -37.73 -9.73
C LYS A 480 7.79 -37.89 -10.22
N LYS A 481 8.35 -36.87 -10.88
CA LYS A 481 9.71 -36.90 -11.40
C LYS A 481 10.75 -37.03 -10.29
N SER A 482 10.57 -36.32 -9.16
CA SER A 482 11.45 -36.47 -7.99
C SER A 482 11.33 -37.85 -7.33
N ALA A 483 10.15 -38.49 -7.37
CA ALA A 483 9.96 -39.87 -6.92
C ALA A 483 10.61 -40.90 -7.86
N GLU A 484 10.57 -40.69 -9.19
CA GLU A 484 11.28 -41.51 -10.18
C GLU A 484 12.81 -41.35 -10.08
N GLU A 485 13.30 -40.13 -9.84
CA GLU A 485 14.71 -39.85 -9.58
C GLU A 485 15.17 -40.51 -8.26
N ALA A 486 14.37 -40.45 -7.19
CA ALA A 486 14.65 -41.15 -5.93
C ALA A 486 14.59 -42.68 -6.06
N ALA A 487 13.68 -43.23 -6.87
CA ALA A 487 13.64 -44.66 -7.19
C ALA A 487 14.90 -45.09 -7.97
N SER A 488 15.33 -44.28 -8.94
CA SER A 488 16.56 -44.53 -9.72
C SER A 488 17.82 -44.40 -8.86
N GLN A 489 17.85 -43.46 -7.90
CA GLN A 489 18.94 -43.31 -6.94
C GLN A 489 19.00 -44.51 -5.98
N THR A 490 17.89 -44.91 -5.38
CA THR A 490 17.85 -46.08 -4.48
C THR A 490 18.19 -47.39 -5.19
N GLU A 491 17.82 -47.57 -6.46
CA GLU A 491 18.22 -48.74 -7.26
C GLU A 491 19.73 -48.73 -7.59
N THR A 492 20.30 -47.58 -7.98
CA THR A 492 21.74 -47.47 -8.25
C THR A 492 22.60 -47.54 -6.98
N GLU A 493 22.13 -47.03 -5.84
CA GLU A 493 22.76 -47.22 -4.53
C GLU A 493 22.64 -48.67 -4.05
N GLY A 494 21.49 -49.32 -4.25
CA GLY A 494 21.32 -50.76 -3.99
C GLY A 494 22.25 -51.63 -4.85
N ALA A 495 22.50 -51.24 -6.10
CA ALA A 495 23.48 -51.89 -6.96
C ALA A 495 24.93 -51.67 -6.49
N LYS A 496 25.28 -50.44 -6.09
CA LYS A 496 26.59 -50.11 -5.51
C LYS A 496 26.84 -50.85 -4.20
N ALA A 497 25.87 -50.91 -3.30
CA ALA A 497 25.96 -51.64 -2.03
C ALA A 497 26.18 -53.15 -2.26
N LYS A 498 25.49 -53.76 -3.24
CA LYS A 498 25.74 -55.15 -3.66
C LYS A 498 27.14 -55.35 -4.24
N ALA A 499 27.65 -54.40 -5.02
CA ALA A 499 29.01 -54.45 -5.57
C ALA A 499 30.09 -54.31 -4.48
N ILE A 500 29.90 -53.42 -3.50
CA ILE A 500 30.79 -53.26 -2.34
C ILE A 500 30.78 -54.53 -1.47
N ALA A 501 29.61 -55.06 -1.12
CA ALA A 501 29.50 -56.30 -0.36
C ALA A 501 30.06 -57.53 -1.09
N ALA A 502 30.08 -57.53 -2.43
CA ALA A 502 30.77 -58.54 -3.22
C ALA A 502 32.30 -58.34 -3.20
N ALA A 503 32.79 -57.10 -3.28
CA ALA A 503 34.21 -56.78 -3.18
C ALA A 503 34.78 -57.13 -1.80
N GLU A 504 34.09 -56.79 -0.72
CA GLU A 504 34.46 -57.15 0.66
C GLU A 504 34.50 -58.67 0.88
N LYS A 505 33.60 -59.43 0.24
CA LYS A 505 33.67 -60.90 0.25
C LYS A 505 34.89 -61.44 -0.48
N VAL A 506 35.33 -60.80 -1.57
CA VAL A 506 36.55 -61.19 -2.29
C VAL A 506 37.80 -60.83 -1.50
N THR A 507 37.85 -59.67 -0.81
CA THR A 507 39.00 -59.31 0.03
C THR A 507 39.09 -60.20 1.26
N THR A 508 37.98 -60.44 1.97
CA THR A 508 37.97 -61.34 3.14
C THR A 508 38.36 -62.77 2.78
N VAL A 509 37.84 -63.35 1.69
CA VAL A 509 38.26 -64.68 1.21
C VAL A 509 39.76 -64.70 0.87
N ARG A 510 40.27 -63.64 0.22
CA ARG A 510 41.70 -63.50 -0.10
C ARG A 510 42.58 -63.40 1.14
N GLU A 511 42.14 -62.67 2.16
CA GLU A 511 42.84 -62.54 3.44
C GLU A 511 42.82 -63.86 4.23
N THR A 512 41.71 -64.60 4.23
CA THR A 512 41.64 -65.94 4.83
C THR A 512 42.54 -66.94 4.11
N GLU A 513 42.58 -66.96 2.76
CA GLU A 513 43.50 -67.84 2.03
C GLU A 513 44.98 -67.49 2.27
N ILE A 514 45.31 -66.20 2.43
CA ILE A 514 46.68 -65.76 2.77
C ILE A 514 47.05 -66.24 4.18
N ALA A 515 46.15 -66.09 5.15
CA ALA A 515 46.36 -66.57 6.52
C ALA A 515 46.49 -68.10 6.59
N GLU A 516 45.65 -68.85 5.87
CA GLU A 516 45.74 -70.31 5.79
C GLU A 516 47.04 -70.78 5.10
N ARG A 517 47.49 -70.09 4.04
CA ARG A 517 48.78 -70.39 3.41
C ARG A 517 49.97 -70.11 4.33
N LEU A 518 49.96 -69.00 5.08
CA LEU A 518 50.98 -68.72 6.10
C LEU A 518 50.99 -69.80 7.18
N ALA A 519 49.83 -70.14 7.76
CA ALA A 519 49.73 -71.20 8.77
C ALA A 519 50.13 -72.58 8.23
N ALA A 520 49.91 -72.87 6.94
CA ALA A 520 50.38 -74.10 6.29
C ALA A 520 51.91 -74.11 6.10
N VAL A 521 52.51 -72.98 5.73
CA VAL A 521 53.97 -72.82 5.63
C VAL A 521 54.63 -72.98 7.00
N ASP A 522 54.10 -72.35 8.05
CA ASP A 522 54.65 -72.47 9.41
C ASP A 522 54.58 -73.90 9.94
N ARG A 523 53.48 -74.62 9.68
CA ARG A 523 53.38 -76.07 9.99
C ARG A 523 54.39 -76.91 9.21
N LEU A 524 54.69 -76.55 7.96
CA LEU A 524 55.64 -77.26 7.12
C LEU A 524 57.09 -77.00 7.56
N ILE A 525 57.41 -75.77 7.99
CA ILE A 525 58.68 -75.43 8.62
C ILE A 525 58.84 -76.20 9.94
N ALA A 526 57.84 -76.18 10.82
CA ALA A 526 57.88 -76.91 12.08
C ALA A 526 58.00 -78.44 11.89
N ALA A 527 57.34 -79.01 10.88
CA ALA A 527 57.47 -80.42 10.54
C ALA A 527 58.87 -80.76 10.00
N LYS A 528 59.41 -79.92 9.11
CA LYS A 528 60.78 -80.06 8.61
C LYS A 528 61.80 -79.99 9.75
N ASP A 529 61.66 -79.03 10.66
CA ASP A 529 62.58 -78.86 11.78
C ASP A 529 62.51 -80.07 12.73
N ALA A 530 61.31 -80.59 13.01
CA ALA A 530 61.11 -81.82 13.76
C ALA A 530 61.76 -83.06 13.09
N ASP A 531 61.65 -83.19 11.76
CA ASP A 531 62.34 -84.25 11.02
C ASP A 531 63.86 -84.08 11.01
N THR A 532 64.40 -82.85 10.92
CA THR A 532 65.84 -82.63 11.04
C THR A 532 66.37 -82.99 12.45
N ALA A 533 65.61 -82.66 13.50
CA ALA A 533 65.95 -83.04 14.87
C ALA A 533 65.90 -84.57 15.08
N ARG A 534 64.92 -85.25 14.45
CA ARG A 534 64.83 -86.72 14.47
C ARG A 534 66.01 -87.38 13.74
N ILE A 535 66.37 -86.88 12.56
CA ILE A 535 67.51 -87.39 11.78
C ILE A 535 68.83 -87.15 12.55
N ALA A 536 69.00 -85.99 13.19
CA ALA A 536 70.15 -85.73 14.06
C ALA A 536 70.21 -86.72 15.24
N ALA A 537 69.10 -86.94 15.95
CA ALA A 537 69.04 -87.89 17.06
C ALA A 537 69.25 -89.36 16.62
N GLU A 538 68.86 -89.73 15.40
CA GLU A 538 69.17 -91.05 14.81
C GLU A 538 70.66 -91.17 14.44
N ALA A 539 71.28 -90.10 13.92
CA ALA A 539 72.72 -90.05 13.66
C ALA A 539 73.57 -90.09 14.95
N ASP A 540 73.14 -89.41 16.00
CA ASP A 540 73.80 -89.44 17.32
C ASP A 540 73.71 -90.83 17.97
N LYS A 541 72.56 -91.51 17.84
CA LYS A 541 72.42 -92.91 18.27
C LYS A 541 73.34 -93.85 17.48
N LEU A 542 73.45 -93.66 16.16
CA LEU A 542 74.31 -94.49 15.31
C LEU A 542 75.80 -94.28 15.63
N THR A 543 76.24 -93.03 15.79
CA THR A 543 77.63 -92.73 16.17
C THR A 543 77.98 -93.22 17.57
N ALA A 544 77.07 -93.09 18.54
CA ALA A 544 77.23 -93.67 19.87
C ALA A 544 77.31 -95.21 19.85
N ALA A 545 76.49 -95.88 19.03
CA ALA A 545 76.52 -97.33 18.86
C ALA A 545 77.85 -97.81 18.23
N VAL A 546 78.30 -97.16 17.15
CA VAL A 546 79.59 -97.44 16.51
C VAL A 546 80.76 -97.19 17.46
N ALA A 547 80.71 -96.13 18.27
CA ALA A 547 81.73 -95.85 19.28
C ALA A 547 81.76 -96.93 20.38
N ALA A 548 80.59 -97.40 20.84
CA ALA A 548 80.48 -98.48 21.81
C ALA A 548 81.01 -99.82 21.25
N GLU A 549 80.70 -100.15 20.00
CA GLU A 549 81.19 -101.35 19.33
C GLU A 549 82.71 -101.30 19.09
N ALA A 550 83.23 -100.16 18.63
CA ALA A 550 84.67 -99.93 18.50
C ALA A 550 85.40 -100.05 19.85
N GLN A 551 84.80 -99.58 20.94
CA GLN A 551 85.36 -99.74 22.29
C GLN A 551 85.26 -101.20 22.78
N ARG A 552 84.20 -101.95 22.43
CA ARG A 552 84.09 -103.38 22.73
C ARG A 552 85.18 -104.19 22.02
N LEU A 553 85.40 -103.93 20.73
CA LEU A 553 86.47 -104.54 19.93
C LEU A 553 87.87 -104.22 20.48
N ARG A 554 88.11 -102.99 20.96
CA ARG A 554 89.36 -102.63 21.66
C ARG A 554 89.55 -103.45 22.94
N ASN A 555 88.52 -103.58 23.77
CA ASN A 555 88.59 -104.36 25.00
C ASN A 555 88.76 -105.87 24.75
N GLU A 556 88.10 -106.41 23.72
CA GLU A 556 88.30 -107.80 23.26
C GLU A 556 89.75 -108.03 22.79
N ALA A 557 90.32 -107.09 22.03
CA ALA A 557 91.72 -107.14 21.63
C ALA A 557 92.70 -107.06 22.83
N GLU A 558 92.43 -106.23 23.84
CA GLU A 558 93.24 -106.17 25.07
C GLU A 558 93.14 -107.45 25.92
N ASN A 559 92.02 -108.17 25.87
CA ASN A 559 91.84 -109.44 26.58
C ASN A 559 92.59 -110.61 25.93
N ILE A 560 92.77 -110.59 24.60
CA ILE A 560 93.48 -111.64 23.82
C ILE A 560 95.01 -111.60 24.02
N LEU A 561 95.57 -110.52 24.59
CA LEU A 561 97.00 -110.47 24.95
C LEU A 561 97.36 -111.53 26.02
N SER A 562 98.56 -112.09 25.92
CA SER A 562 99.13 -112.98 26.94
C SER A 562 99.39 -112.24 28.27
N GLU A 563 99.49 -112.99 29.38
CA GLU A 563 99.77 -112.40 30.70
C GLU A 563 101.07 -111.58 30.75
N ASP A 564 102.15 -112.08 30.12
CA ASP A 564 103.42 -111.34 30.06
C ASP A 564 103.27 -109.99 29.33
N ALA A 565 102.46 -109.94 28.26
CA ALA A 565 102.21 -108.70 27.53
C ALA A 565 101.37 -107.69 28.35
N ARG A 566 100.41 -108.17 29.16
CA ARG A 566 99.70 -107.34 30.14
C ARG A 566 100.65 -106.84 31.23
N ALA A 567 101.52 -107.68 31.76
CA ALA A 567 102.50 -107.30 32.78
C ALA A 567 103.58 -106.33 32.25
N GLY A 568 103.91 -106.39 30.96
CA GLY A 568 104.74 -105.40 30.26
C GLY A 568 104.08 -104.04 30.18
N ARG A 569 102.86 -103.96 29.60
CA ARG A 569 102.10 -102.71 29.47
C ARG A 569 101.70 -102.08 30.80
N LEU A 570 101.48 -102.88 31.84
CA LEU A 570 101.25 -102.35 33.19
C LEU A 570 102.49 -101.61 33.69
N ARG A 571 103.70 -102.18 33.52
CA ARG A 571 104.96 -101.50 33.88
C ARG A 571 105.19 -100.26 33.02
N GLU A 572 104.94 -100.33 31.71
CA GLU A 572 105.05 -99.18 30.79
C GLU A 572 104.15 -98.01 31.23
N LYS A 573 102.83 -98.23 31.37
CA LYS A 573 101.89 -97.19 31.85
C LYS A 573 102.19 -96.69 33.27
N MET A 574 102.81 -97.53 34.12
CA MET A 574 103.20 -97.17 35.48
C MET A 574 104.51 -96.36 35.52
N ILE A 575 105.41 -96.56 34.55
CA ILE A 575 106.61 -95.73 34.32
C ILE A 575 106.23 -94.38 33.69
N ASP A 576 105.38 -94.37 32.66
CA ASP A 576 104.89 -93.12 32.03
C ASP A 576 104.15 -92.21 33.02
N ARG A 577 103.39 -92.80 33.96
CA ARG A 577 102.69 -92.05 35.01
C ARG A 577 103.52 -91.83 36.28
N LEU A 578 104.71 -92.41 36.41
CA LEU A 578 105.54 -92.27 37.61
C LEU A 578 105.97 -90.81 37.82
N GLU A 579 106.28 -90.06 36.76
CA GLU A 579 106.59 -88.63 36.86
C GLU A 579 105.39 -87.82 37.38
N GLY A 580 104.18 -88.10 36.88
CA GLY A 580 102.94 -87.47 37.34
C GLY A 580 102.60 -87.83 38.79
N ILE A 581 102.72 -89.11 39.17
CA ILE A 581 102.47 -89.58 40.53
C ILE A 581 103.44 -88.94 41.52
N VAL A 582 104.74 -88.86 41.21
CA VAL A 582 105.72 -88.16 42.06
C VAL A 582 105.38 -86.67 42.17
N ARG A 583 105.08 -86.00 41.04
CA ARG A 583 104.71 -84.57 41.01
C ARG A 583 103.47 -84.26 41.86
N GLU A 584 102.43 -85.09 41.80
CA GLU A 584 101.23 -84.94 42.62
C GLU A 584 101.49 -85.30 44.12
N SER A 585 102.42 -86.22 44.40
CA SER A 585 102.72 -86.69 45.77
C SER A 585 103.59 -85.75 46.59
N VAL A 586 104.45 -84.92 45.96
CA VAL A 586 105.25 -83.91 46.68
C VAL A 586 104.52 -82.55 46.78
N ARG A 587 103.49 -82.33 45.95
CA ARG A 587 102.63 -81.14 45.93
C ARG A 587 102.04 -80.70 47.29
N PRO A 588 101.76 -81.59 48.26
CA PRO A 588 101.31 -81.18 49.61
C PRO A 588 102.38 -80.46 50.44
N MET A 589 103.68 -80.62 50.16
CA MET A 589 104.76 -79.97 50.94
C MET A 589 105.01 -78.51 50.53
N GLU A 590 104.56 -78.08 49.35
CA GLU A 590 104.66 -76.67 48.90
C GLU A 590 103.66 -75.73 49.60
N LYS A 591 102.76 -76.24 50.45
CA LYS A 591 101.62 -75.49 51.01
C LYS A 591 101.58 -75.42 52.54
N ILE A 592 102.71 -75.61 53.23
CA ILE A 592 102.79 -75.53 54.70
C ILE A 592 103.86 -74.51 55.14
N GLU A 593 103.59 -73.23 54.93
CA GLU A 593 104.31 -72.14 55.60
C GLU A 593 103.53 -71.65 56.83
N GLY A 594 103.80 -72.28 57.98
CA GLY A 594 103.39 -71.77 59.30
C GLY A 594 102.17 -72.44 59.93
N ILE A 595 102.41 -73.23 60.98
CA ILE A 595 101.38 -73.69 61.91
C ILE A 595 101.02 -72.53 62.86
N LYS A 596 99.77 -72.06 62.84
CA LYS A 596 99.27 -71.04 63.77
C LYS A 596 98.01 -71.54 64.49
N ILE A 597 98.21 -72.03 65.72
CA ILE A 597 97.14 -72.53 66.60
C ILE A 597 96.67 -71.37 67.49
N LEU A 598 95.36 -71.11 67.48
CA LEU A 598 94.63 -70.35 68.52
C LEU A 598 93.16 -70.82 68.52
N HIS A 599 92.56 -70.91 69.71
CA HIS A 599 91.35 -71.70 69.99
C HIS A 599 90.03 -70.92 69.85
N VAL A 600 89.01 -71.61 69.28
CA VAL A 600 87.69 -71.97 69.87
C VAL A 600 86.97 -70.97 70.81
N ASP A 601 85.77 -70.50 70.41
CA ASP A 601 84.49 -70.54 71.19
C ASP A 601 83.23 -70.13 70.34
N GLY A 602 82.02 -70.53 70.76
CA GLY A 602 80.66 -70.02 70.36
C GLY A 602 80.14 -70.30 68.93
N LEU A 603 78.98 -70.96 68.65
CA LEU A 603 77.55 -70.62 68.92
C LEU A 603 77.15 -69.18 68.47
N THR A 604 76.03 -68.83 67.81
CA THR A 604 74.82 -69.48 67.19
C THR A 604 74.08 -68.40 66.35
N GLY A 605 73.06 -68.60 65.49
CA GLY A 605 72.32 -69.80 65.02
C GLY A 605 70.87 -69.46 64.54
N GLY A 606 70.44 -69.90 63.34
CA GLY A 606 69.10 -69.69 62.74
C GLY A 606 69.17 -69.49 61.21
N SER A 607 68.58 -70.27 60.30
CA SER A 607 67.21 -70.83 60.12
C SER A 607 66.36 -70.01 59.13
N GLY A 608 65.96 -70.64 58.01
CA GLY A 608 64.84 -70.19 57.16
C GLY A 608 65.17 -69.84 55.69
N GLY A 609 64.30 -70.28 54.76
CA GLY A 609 64.29 -69.89 53.34
C GLY A 609 64.73 -71.01 52.39
N GLY A 610 63.90 -71.57 51.51
CA GLY A 610 62.57 -71.16 51.04
C GLY A 610 62.64 -70.72 49.58
N SER A 611 61.87 -71.40 48.72
CA SER A 611 61.86 -71.25 47.25
C SER A 611 61.89 -69.80 46.77
N ARG A 612 62.75 -69.49 45.78
CA ARG A 612 62.72 -68.22 45.04
C ARG A 612 62.38 -68.48 43.57
N SER A 613 61.38 -67.74 43.10
CA SER A 613 60.73 -67.84 41.78
C SER A 613 61.41 -66.92 40.76
N PRO A 614 61.40 -67.23 39.44
CA PRO A 614 62.02 -66.42 38.38
C PRO A 614 61.30 -65.08 38.07
N THR A 615 60.76 -64.40 39.09
CA THR A 615 59.95 -63.18 38.94
C THR A 615 60.69 -61.90 39.37
N ASP A 616 61.69 -62.00 40.25
CA ASP A 616 62.48 -60.82 40.70
C ASP A 616 63.51 -60.35 39.65
N GLU A 617 64.07 -61.28 38.85
CA GLU A 617 65.08 -60.97 37.82
C GLU A 617 64.52 -60.15 36.64
N VAL A 618 63.18 -60.17 36.47
CA VAL A 618 62.45 -59.39 35.44
C VAL A 618 62.12 -57.97 35.94
N ILE A 619 62.11 -57.73 37.25
CA ILE A 619 61.72 -56.43 37.82
C ILE A 619 62.91 -55.44 37.84
N GLU A 620 64.14 -55.93 38.02
CA GLU A 620 65.34 -55.07 38.01
C GLU A 620 65.74 -54.59 36.59
N SER A 621 65.33 -55.30 35.54
CA SER A 621 65.53 -54.88 34.15
C SER A 621 64.54 -53.80 33.69
N ALA A 622 63.31 -53.79 34.22
CA ALA A 622 62.29 -52.78 33.90
C ALA A 622 62.60 -51.38 34.47
N LEU A 623 63.34 -51.29 35.58
CA LEU A 623 63.69 -50.03 36.24
C LEU A 623 64.75 -49.20 35.49
N ARG A 624 65.52 -49.79 34.57
CA ARG A 624 66.53 -49.07 33.79
C ARG A 624 65.98 -48.26 32.60
N TYR A 625 64.78 -48.59 32.10
CA TYR A 625 64.19 -47.89 30.95
C TYR A 625 63.55 -46.53 31.32
N ARG A 626 63.23 -46.31 32.61
CA ARG A 626 62.55 -45.09 33.08
C ARG A 626 63.50 -43.88 33.27
N ALA A 627 64.81 -44.08 33.23
CA ALA A 627 65.81 -43.05 33.53
C ALA A 627 66.25 -42.19 32.32
N GLN A 628 65.83 -42.53 31.09
CA GLN A 628 66.27 -41.85 29.86
C GLN A 628 65.15 -41.30 28.96
N ALA A 629 63.91 -41.24 29.47
CA ALA A 629 62.77 -40.66 28.76
C ALA A 629 62.99 -39.21 28.22
N PRO A 630 63.69 -38.28 28.91
CA PRO A 630 63.78 -36.89 28.45
C PRO A 630 64.50 -36.69 27.10
N LEU A 631 65.39 -37.61 26.71
CA LEU A 631 66.23 -37.43 25.51
C LEU A 631 65.51 -37.78 24.19
N ILE A 632 64.44 -38.59 24.26
CA ILE A 632 63.71 -39.06 23.08
C ILE A 632 62.56 -38.11 22.73
N ASP A 633 61.91 -37.50 23.74
CA ASP A 633 60.86 -36.50 23.53
C ASP A 633 61.39 -35.23 22.83
N GLU A 634 62.65 -34.83 23.09
CA GLU A 634 63.24 -33.64 22.47
C GLU A 634 63.58 -33.88 20.98
N MET A 635 64.09 -35.07 20.61
CA MET A 635 64.32 -35.45 19.21
C MET A 635 63.01 -35.63 18.40
N MET A 636 61.94 -36.15 19.03
CA MET A 636 60.63 -36.27 18.37
C MET A 636 59.99 -34.90 18.10
N LYS A 637 60.32 -33.90 18.92
CA LYS A 637 59.81 -32.52 18.80
C LYS A 637 60.46 -31.75 17.64
N GLU A 638 61.73 -31.99 17.34
CA GLU A 638 62.41 -31.37 16.18
C GLU A 638 61.97 -31.96 14.82
N ILE A 639 61.39 -33.16 14.82
CA ILE A 639 60.93 -33.86 13.59
C ILE A 639 59.46 -33.55 13.26
N GLY A 640 58.75 -32.79 14.11
CA GLY A 640 57.45 -32.19 13.77
C GLY A 640 56.24 -33.15 13.82
N ILE A 641 56.30 -34.21 14.63
CA ILE A 641 55.20 -35.18 14.79
C ILE A 641 54.50 -34.94 16.14
N GLU A 642 53.34 -34.28 16.11
CA GLU A 642 52.51 -34.11 17.31
C GLU A 642 51.59 -35.32 17.58
N ASN A 643 51.78 -35.93 18.75
CA ASN A 643 50.76 -36.57 19.59
C ASN A 643 50.07 -37.88 19.11
N ALA A 644 50.70 -39.01 19.41
CA ALA A 644 50.02 -40.21 19.90
C ALA A 644 50.95 -41.01 20.84
N GLY A 645 50.69 -41.21 22.14
CA GLY A 645 49.66 -40.63 23.01
C GLY A 645 49.62 -41.39 24.36
N VAL A 646 49.92 -40.73 25.49
CA VAL A 646 49.95 -41.37 26.83
C VAL A 646 49.26 -40.52 27.91
N SER A 647 48.07 -40.01 27.60
CA SER A 647 47.18 -39.34 28.58
C SER A 647 45.71 -39.79 28.51
N LYS A 648 45.33 -40.64 27.55
CA LYS A 648 43.98 -41.23 27.43
C LYS A 648 43.89 -42.69 27.91
N MET A 649 44.53 -43.00 29.05
CA MET A 649 44.28 -44.24 29.80
C MET A 649 43.51 -43.96 31.12
N GLY A 650 43.19 -42.70 31.42
CA GLY A 650 42.49 -42.30 32.66
C GLY A 650 40.95 -42.34 32.59
N ASP A 651 40.35 -42.22 31.40
CA ASP A 651 38.90 -42.03 31.26
C ASP A 651 38.10 -43.30 30.91
N ILE A 652 38.78 -44.44 30.75
CA ILE A 652 38.14 -45.73 30.43
C ILE A 652 37.45 -46.35 31.67
N PHE A 653 37.80 -45.89 32.88
CA PHE A 653 37.17 -46.32 34.13
C PHE A 653 36.00 -45.44 34.63
N ARG A 654 35.56 -44.42 33.88
CA ARG A 654 34.35 -43.63 34.23
C ARG A 654 33.15 -43.83 33.32
N SER A 655 33.35 -44.16 32.04
CA SER A 655 32.23 -44.32 31.09
C SER A 655 31.38 -45.59 31.30
N ALA A 656 31.81 -46.53 32.15
CA ALA A 656 31.08 -47.76 32.45
C ALA A 656 30.00 -47.64 33.55
N LYS A 657 29.80 -46.44 34.14
CA LYS A 657 28.82 -46.25 35.25
C LYS A 657 27.53 -45.52 34.84
N ASP A 658 27.57 -44.70 33.80
CA ASP A 658 26.46 -43.81 33.43
C ASP A 658 25.53 -44.39 32.33
N ALA A 659 25.77 -45.62 31.88
CA ALA A 659 24.91 -46.33 30.92
C ALA A 659 23.70 -47.06 31.58
N ALA A 660 23.60 -47.08 32.91
CA ALA A 660 22.58 -47.83 33.65
C ALA A 660 21.44 -46.96 34.24
N SER A 661 21.49 -45.64 34.08
CA SER A 661 20.55 -44.68 34.70
C SER A 661 19.53 -44.06 33.74
N LEU A 662 19.72 -44.14 32.42
CA LEU A 662 18.84 -43.49 31.42
C LEU A 662 17.64 -44.32 30.95
N ALA A 663 17.28 -45.38 31.69
CA ALA A 663 16.14 -46.25 31.38
C ALA A 663 15.00 -46.19 32.43
N LYS A 664 14.98 -45.19 33.34
CA LYS A 664 14.05 -45.19 34.48
C LYS A 664 13.25 -43.91 34.78
N ASP A 665 13.52 -42.78 34.13
CA ASP A 665 12.96 -41.46 34.51
C ASP A 665 12.03 -40.77 33.48
N VAL A 666 11.37 -41.53 32.59
CA VAL A 666 10.31 -40.98 31.68
C VAL A 666 8.94 -41.64 31.94
N ALA A 667 8.77 -42.33 33.06
CA ALA A 667 7.56 -43.10 33.39
C ALA A 667 6.96 -42.81 34.78
N ASN A 668 6.93 -41.54 35.22
CA ASN A 668 5.92 -41.09 36.20
C ASN A 668 5.68 -39.57 36.19
N LYS A 669 4.43 -39.14 36.46
CA LYS A 669 3.82 -37.81 36.21
C LYS A 669 3.66 -37.50 34.71
N GLY A 670 2.47 -37.33 34.11
CA GLY A 670 1.11 -37.16 34.65
C GLY A 670 0.75 -35.66 34.80
N GLY A 671 -0.29 -35.11 34.17
CA GLY A 671 -1.27 -35.73 33.25
C GLY A 671 -2.38 -34.76 32.75
N SER A 672 -3.55 -35.33 32.41
CA SER A 672 -4.75 -34.72 31.78
C SER A 672 -4.65 -34.52 30.24
N ASN A 673 -5.69 -34.76 29.43
CA ASN A 673 -7.09 -35.13 29.73
C ASN A 673 -7.77 -35.96 28.58
N SER A 674 -8.89 -36.64 28.87
CA SER A 674 -9.78 -37.45 27.98
C SER A 674 -9.14 -38.73 27.35
N GLY A 675 -9.70 -39.95 27.40
CA GLY A 675 -11.00 -40.48 27.88
C GLY A 675 -12.10 -40.39 26.82
N THR A 676 -12.79 -41.43 26.33
CA THR A 676 -12.82 -42.90 26.59
C THR A 676 -13.23 -43.63 25.26
N GLY A 677 -13.30 -44.96 25.07
CA GLY A 677 -13.02 -46.14 25.91
C GLY A 677 -13.68 -47.43 25.33
N LYS A 678 -13.40 -48.60 25.95
CA LYS A 678 -13.98 -49.96 25.70
C LYS A 678 -13.74 -50.67 24.34
N GLU A 679 -12.78 -51.60 24.42
CA GLU A 679 -12.82 -52.99 23.93
C GLU A 679 -14.22 -53.63 23.74
N VAL A 680 -14.41 -54.40 22.64
CA VAL A 680 -15.00 -55.78 22.59
C VAL A 680 -15.22 -56.28 21.12
N ALA A 681 -14.84 -57.54 20.87
CA ALA A 681 -15.27 -58.48 19.80
C ALA A 681 -15.20 -58.15 18.29
N ALA A 682 -14.45 -59.00 17.58
CA ALA A 682 -14.86 -59.58 16.28
C ALA A 682 -15.74 -60.84 16.56
N PRO A 683 -16.62 -61.37 15.66
CA PRO A 683 -16.32 -61.56 14.23
C PRO A 683 -17.47 -61.43 13.19
N LYS A 684 -17.04 -61.44 11.91
CA LYS A 684 -17.74 -61.78 10.64
C LYS A 684 -19.19 -62.33 10.69
N LYS A 685 -20.07 -61.76 9.85
CA LYS A 685 -20.70 -62.37 8.63
C LYS A 685 -21.85 -61.51 8.08
N SER A 686 -22.09 -61.54 6.75
CA SER A 686 -23.35 -61.34 5.97
C SER A 686 -24.28 -60.13 6.32
N GLU A 687 -25.04 -59.50 5.42
CA GLU A 687 -25.34 -59.62 3.98
C GLU A 687 -26.00 -58.28 3.55
N ASP A 688 -26.19 -58.10 2.25
CA ASP A 688 -26.98 -57.07 1.52
C ASP A 688 -27.86 -56.05 2.29
N SER A 689 -27.65 -54.76 1.97
CA SER A 689 -28.68 -53.73 1.69
C SER A 689 -28.08 -52.56 0.91
#